data_AF-A0A6J1Z7Z4-F1
#
_entry.id   AF-A0A6J1Z7Z4-F1
#
_cell.length_a   1.000
_cell.length_b   1.000
_cell.length_c   1.000
_cell.angle_alpha   90.00
_cell.angle_beta   90.00
_cell.angle_gamma   90.00
#
_symmetry.space_group_name_H-M   'P 1'
#
loop_
_entity.id
_entity.type
_entity.pdbx_description
1 polymer ?
#
loop_
_entity_poly.entity_id
_entity_poly.type
_entity_poly.pdbx_seq_one_letter_code
_entity_poly.pdbx_strand_id
1 'polypeptide(L)'
;MVAVTMRRRNDPECTAPIKKQKKRVAELALNLSSTSDDEPPSSVNHAAKASTMSLSGSDSETEGKQHSSDSFDDAFKADSLVEGTSSRYSMYNSVSQKLMAKMGFREGEGLGKYSQGRKDIVEASNQKGRRGLGLTLQGFDQELNVDWRDEPEKPLVKDREAELLYFADVCAGPGGFSEYVLWRKKWHAKGFGMTLKGPNDFKLEDFYSASSELFEPYYGEGGIDGDGDITRPENITAFRNFVLDNTDRKGVHFLMADGGFSVEGQENLQEILSKQLLLCQFLMALSVVRTGGHFICKTFDLFTPFSVGLIYLLYCCFERVCLFKPITSRPANSERYVVCKGLKVGIDDVRDYLFSVNIKLNQLRNTDSDVNLVVPLEVIKGDHEFTDYMIRSNESHCSLQIKALAKIHAFVQDTTLSEPRQAEIRKECLRLWGIPDQARVAPSSSDPKSKFFELIQGTEIDIFSYKPTLLTSKTLEKIRPVLDYRCMVSGSEQKFLIGLGKSQIYTWDGRQSDRWVKLDLKTELPRDTLLSVEIVHELKGEGKAQRKISAIHILDVLVLNGSDVREQHFNQRIQLAEKFVKAVSKPSRPDMNPIRVKEVYRLEEMEKIFVRLEMKIIKGSSGTPKLSYTGRDDRHFVPTGLYIVRTVNEPWTMGFSKSFKRKFFYNKKTKISTFDLPADSIAPFHICYYGRLFWEWGDGIRVHDSQKPQDPDKLSKEDVLSFIQMHSA
;
A
#
# COMPACT_ATOMS: atom_id res chain seq x y z
N MET A 1 -22.96 -15.01 -2.23
CA MET A 1 -23.37 -13.70 -2.80
C MET A 1 -22.75 -13.59 -4.17
N VAL A 2 -23.55 -13.37 -5.21
CA VAL A 2 -23.09 -13.34 -6.59
C VAL A 2 -22.72 -11.89 -6.92
N ALA A 3 -21.43 -11.60 -7.12
CA ALA A 3 -21.03 -10.38 -7.80
C ALA A 3 -21.46 -10.51 -9.27
N VAL A 4 -22.09 -9.51 -9.84
CA VAL A 4 -22.36 -9.46 -11.28
C VAL A 4 -21.51 -8.32 -11.83
N THR A 5 -20.73 -8.58 -12.88
CA THR A 5 -19.87 -7.60 -13.55
C THR A 5 -20.49 -7.12 -14.85
N MET A 6 -20.30 -5.85 -15.19
CA MET A 6 -20.66 -5.30 -16.51
C MET A 6 -19.43 -5.33 -17.41
N ARG A 7 -19.59 -5.81 -18.66
CA ARG A 7 -18.55 -5.79 -19.70
C ARG A 7 -19.18 -5.40 -21.03
N ARG A 8 -18.69 -4.32 -21.64
CA ARG A 8 -19.13 -3.91 -22.99
C ARG A 8 -18.61 -4.91 -24.02
N ARG A 9 -19.45 -5.34 -24.97
CA ARG A 9 -18.99 -6.09 -26.15
C ARG A 9 -18.14 -5.15 -27.03
N ASN A 10 -17.00 -5.64 -27.51
CA ASN A 10 -16.14 -4.89 -28.43
C ASN A 10 -16.87 -4.68 -29.76
N ASP A 11 -17.08 -3.42 -30.16
CA ASP A 11 -17.45 -3.05 -31.53
C ASP A 11 -16.19 -2.70 -32.35
N PRO A 12 -16.19 -2.92 -33.68
CA PRO A 12 -14.99 -2.90 -34.50
C PRO A 12 -14.45 -1.48 -34.73
N GLU A 13 -13.12 -1.39 -34.79
CA GLU A 13 -12.34 -0.16 -35.01
C GLU A 13 -12.86 0.66 -36.20
N CYS A 14 -13.37 1.86 -35.93
CA CYS A 14 -13.63 2.87 -36.95
C CYS A 14 -12.42 3.81 -37.04
N THR A 15 -11.62 3.64 -38.09
CA THR A 15 -10.47 4.48 -38.41
C THR A 15 -10.90 5.64 -39.31
N ALA A 16 -10.79 6.89 -38.85
CA ALA A 16 -10.77 8.08 -39.69
C ALA A 16 -10.08 9.29 -39.00
N PRO A 17 -9.47 10.22 -39.76
CA PRO A 17 -8.21 10.85 -39.36
C PRO A 17 -8.32 12.27 -38.77
N ILE A 18 -7.36 12.55 -37.87
CA ILE A 18 -7.11 13.81 -37.16
C ILE A 18 -6.68 14.94 -38.11
N LYS A 19 -7.35 16.10 -38.07
CA LYS A 19 -6.83 17.38 -38.58
C LYS A 19 -6.98 18.52 -37.56
N LYS A 20 -5.81 18.97 -37.07
CA LYS A 20 -5.37 20.32 -36.67
C LYS A 20 -6.44 21.36 -36.27
N GLN A 21 -6.39 21.79 -35.01
CA GLN A 21 -6.45 23.22 -34.65
C GLN A 21 -5.82 23.47 -33.26
N LYS A 22 -4.53 23.85 -33.25
CA LYS A 22 -3.87 24.54 -32.14
C LYS A 22 -3.74 26.01 -32.54
N LYS A 23 -4.47 26.92 -31.88
CA LYS A 23 -4.07 28.31 -31.58
C LYS A 23 -5.22 29.04 -30.88
N ARG A 24 -4.85 29.87 -29.89
CA ARG A 24 -5.66 30.84 -29.12
C ARG A 24 -6.22 30.36 -27.79
N VAL A 25 -5.36 30.24 -26.77
CA VAL A 25 -5.63 30.75 -25.41
C VAL A 25 -4.28 31.14 -24.81
N ALA A 26 -3.81 32.33 -25.16
CA ALA A 26 -2.63 32.98 -24.57
C ALA A 26 -2.82 34.49 -24.72
N GLU A 27 -3.93 34.99 -24.18
CA GLU A 27 -4.27 36.42 -24.14
C GLU A 27 -5.49 36.56 -23.24
N LEU A 28 -5.28 36.49 -21.92
CA LEU A 28 -6.18 36.97 -20.84
C LEU A 28 -5.57 36.59 -19.48
N ALA A 29 -4.28 36.89 -19.32
CA ALA A 29 -3.65 37.03 -18.03
C ALA A 29 -2.92 38.36 -18.10
N LEU A 30 -3.42 39.35 -17.36
CA LEU A 30 -2.80 40.60 -16.90
C LEU A 30 -3.90 41.65 -16.78
N ASN A 31 -4.29 41.93 -15.54
CA ASN A 31 -4.56 43.25 -14.95
C ASN A 31 -5.66 43.13 -13.90
N LEU A 32 -5.28 43.17 -12.62
CA LEU A 32 -5.64 44.28 -11.72
C LEU A 32 -5.06 44.01 -10.33
N SER A 33 -4.17 44.92 -9.94
CA SER A 33 -3.64 45.14 -8.60
C SER A 33 -4.34 46.38 -8.02
N SER A 34 -4.78 46.36 -6.76
CA SER A 34 -4.53 47.41 -5.74
C SER A 34 -5.43 47.28 -4.49
N THR A 35 -4.77 47.19 -3.32
CA THR A 35 -4.98 47.89 -2.01
C THR A 35 -6.40 48.12 -1.48
N SER A 36 -6.73 47.86 -0.20
CA SER A 36 -6.20 48.56 0.99
C SER A 36 -6.56 47.88 2.33
N ASP A 37 -5.79 48.26 3.36
CA ASP A 37 -5.89 47.94 4.79
C ASP A 37 -7.21 48.34 5.48
N ASP A 38 -7.58 47.65 6.57
CA ASP A 38 -7.86 48.25 7.89
C ASP A 38 -8.26 47.19 8.95
N GLU A 39 -7.65 47.30 10.13
CA GLU A 39 -7.99 46.67 11.43
C GLU A 39 -7.81 47.77 12.52
N PRO A 40 -8.26 47.60 13.79
CA PRO A 40 -9.52 47.11 14.36
C PRO A 40 -10.14 48.19 15.30
N PRO A 41 -11.12 47.89 16.18
CA PRO A 41 -10.75 47.77 17.61
C PRO A 41 -11.60 46.81 18.49
N SER A 42 -11.16 46.79 19.75
CA SER A 42 -11.32 45.88 20.89
C SER A 42 -12.60 45.95 21.75
N SER A 43 -12.93 44.79 22.34
CA SER A 43 -13.36 44.47 23.73
C SER A 43 -14.39 45.32 24.50
N VAL A 44 -15.44 44.68 25.05
CA VAL A 44 -15.88 44.85 26.48
C VAL A 44 -16.55 43.55 26.99
N ASN A 45 -16.24 43.24 28.25
CA ASN A 45 -16.69 42.15 29.14
C ASN A 45 -18.19 42.14 29.49
N HIS A 46 -18.70 40.97 29.93
CA HIS A 46 -19.41 40.84 31.22
C HIS A 46 -19.46 39.39 31.72
N ALA A 47 -19.23 39.23 33.01
CA ALA A 47 -19.25 38.00 33.80
C ALA A 47 -20.58 37.80 34.54
N ALA A 48 -20.92 36.55 34.88
CA ALA A 48 -21.15 36.06 36.27
C ALA A 48 -22.30 35.03 36.44
N LYS A 49 -21.92 33.93 37.12
CA LYS A 49 -22.57 33.24 38.27
C LYS A 49 -23.88 32.43 38.12
N ALA A 50 -23.71 31.11 38.29
CA ALA A 50 -24.21 30.22 39.37
C ALA A 50 -25.68 30.29 39.84
N SER A 51 -26.33 29.11 39.95
CA SER A 51 -26.78 28.57 41.25
C SER A 51 -27.36 27.15 41.16
N THR A 52 -26.94 26.36 42.14
CA THR A 52 -27.42 25.06 42.63
C THR A 52 -28.78 25.20 43.32
N MET A 53 -29.58 24.12 43.40
CA MET A 53 -30.17 23.62 44.65
C MET A 53 -30.86 22.26 44.40
N SER A 54 -31.01 21.53 45.49
CA SER A 54 -31.00 20.09 45.69
C SER A 54 -32.25 19.60 46.46
N LEU A 55 -32.26 18.30 46.81
CA LEU A 55 -33.00 17.59 47.88
C LEU A 55 -34.35 16.97 47.47
N SER A 56 -34.76 15.77 47.90
CA SER A 56 -34.22 14.78 48.87
C SER A 56 -35.18 13.59 49.03
N GLY A 57 -34.67 12.45 49.53
CA GLY A 57 -35.33 11.51 50.47
C GLY A 57 -35.90 10.22 49.84
N SER A 58 -35.29 9.03 50.03
CA SER A 58 -35.39 8.12 51.22
C SER A 58 -36.73 7.34 51.25
N ASP A 59 -36.88 6.05 51.59
CA ASP A 59 -36.01 4.95 52.06
C ASP A 59 -36.83 3.61 52.03
N SER A 60 -36.12 2.48 52.23
CA SER A 60 -36.51 1.23 52.91
C SER A 60 -37.15 0.01 52.19
N GLU A 61 -36.39 -1.11 52.21
CA GLU A 61 -36.63 -2.47 52.79
C GLU A 61 -37.97 -3.24 52.51
N THR A 62 -38.14 -4.58 52.48
CA THR A 62 -37.37 -5.86 52.55
C THR A 62 -38.36 -7.03 52.24
N GLU A 63 -37.84 -8.26 52.06
CA GLU A 63 -38.47 -9.61 52.26
C GLU A 63 -39.43 -10.29 51.24
N GLY A 64 -38.92 -11.33 50.55
CA GLY A 64 -39.19 -12.78 50.77
C GLY A 64 -40.56 -13.44 50.47
N LYS A 65 -40.59 -14.48 49.61
CA LYS A 65 -41.13 -15.86 49.87
C LYS A 65 -41.03 -16.84 48.68
N GLN A 66 -40.78 -18.11 49.01
CA GLN A 66 -40.72 -19.34 48.18
C GLN A 66 -42.09 -20.05 48.05
N HIS A 67 -42.25 -20.94 47.05
CA HIS A 67 -42.77 -22.34 47.13
C HIS A 67 -42.93 -22.97 45.71
N SER A 68 -42.17 -24.02 45.33
CA SER A 68 -42.44 -25.50 45.34
C SER A 68 -43.52 -25.96 44.34
N SER A 69 -43.14 -26.65 43.25
CA SER A 69 -42.99 -28.11 43.02
C SER A 69 -44.29 -28.79 42.57
N ASP A 70 -44.22 -29.58 41.48
CA ASP A 70 -44.52 -31.02 41.54
C ASP A 70 -44.34 -31.71 40.17
N SER A 71 -43.76 -32.90 40.26
CA SER A 71 -43.43 -33.87 39.23
C SER A 71 -44.32 -35.10 39.37
N PHE A 72 -44.66 -35.78 38.27
CA PHE A 72 -45.08 -37.19 38.31
C PHE A 72 -44.55 -37.94 37.08
N ASP A 73 -43.75 -38.97 37.37
CA ASP A 73 -43.39 -40.09 36.49
C ASP A 73 -44.43 -41.20 36.61
N ASP A 74 -44.64 -41.99 35.56
CA ASP A 74 -44.85 -43.43 35.73
C ASP A 74 -44.45 -44.24 34.48
N ALA A 75 -43.91 -45.44 34.70
CA ALA A 75 -43.30 -46.31 33.70
C ALA A 75 -43.91 -47.72 33.77
N PHE A 76 -44.30 -48.34 32.64
CA PHE A 76 -44.43 -49.80 32.54
C PHE A 76 -44.22 -50.35 31.10
N LYS A 77 -43.76 -51.60 31.06
CA LYS A 77 -42.99 -52.32 30.02
C LYS A 77 -43.73 -52.78 28.76
N ALA A 78 -42.89 -53.08 27.75
CA ALA A 78 -43.15 -53.58 26.40
C ALA A 78 -43.65 -55.03 26.32
N ASP A 79 -44.32 -55.35 25.21
CA ASP A 79 -44.36 -56.69 24.64
C ASP A 79 -44.17 -56.68 23.12
N SER A 80 -43.62 -57.78 22.62
CA SER A 80 -42.82 -57.94 21.41
C SER A 80 -43.60 -58.28 20.12
N LEU A 81 -42.98 -57.95 18.97
CA LEU A 81 -43.11 -58.52 17.60
C LEU A 81 -43.33 -57.44 16.51
N VAL A 82 -42.25 -56.87 15.97
CA VAL A 82 -41.87 -56.88 14.53
C VAL A 82 -40.41 -56.44 14.45
N GLU A 83 -39.51 -57.37 14.15
CA GLU A 83 -38.12 -57.07 13.79
C GLU A 83 -38.07 -56.37 12.43
N GLY A 84 -37.29 -55.29 12.33
CA GLY A 84 -36.72 -54.85 11.04
C GLY A 84 -37.25 -53.55 10.43
N THR A 85 -37.50 -52.48 11.21
CA THR A 85 -37.63 -51.13 10.64
C THR A 85 -36.48 -50.24 11.10
N SER A 86 -35.75 -49.66 10.14
CA SER A 86 -34.68 -48.70 10.39
C SER A 86 -35.21 -47.45 11.12
N SER A 87 -34.36 -46.78 11.91
CA SER A 87 -34.68 -45.62 12.76
C SER A 87 -35.26 -44.37 12.04
N ARG A 88 -35.46 -44.42 10.73
CA ARG A 88 -35.90 -43.29 9.90
C ARG A 88 -37.42 -43.10 9.80
N TYR A 89 -38.24 -44.09 10.17
CA TYR A 89 -39.70 -44.03 9.98
C TYR A 89 -40.52 -43.95 11.29
N SER A 90 -39.86 -43.78 12.45
CA SER A 90 -40.55 -43.64 13.75
C SER A 90 -41.35 -42.34 13.88
N MET A 91 -41.19 -41.38 12.96
CA MET A 91 -41.93 -40.12 12.95
C MET A 91 -43.38 -40.25 12.47
N TYR A 92 -43.78 -41.40 11.90
CA TYR A 92 -45.13 -41.62 11.38
C TYR A 92 -46.01 -42.40 12.37
N ASN A 93 -47.26 -41.96 12.53
CA ASN A 93 -48.30 -42.63 13.32
C ASN A 93 -48.51 -44.11 12.90
N SER A 94 -48.78 -44.98 13.87
CA SER A 94 -49.01 -46.43 13.70
C SER A 94 -50.14 -46.79 12.71
N VAL A 95 -51.15 -45.93 12.55
CA VAL A 95 -52.22 -46.08 11.55
C VAL A 95 -51.67 -45.90 10.14
N SER A 96 -50.82 -44.88 9.93
CA SER A 96 -50.17 -44.62 8.64
C SER A 96 -49.25 -45.76 8.24
N GLN A 97 -48.53 -46.33 9.20
CA GLN A 97 -47.65 -47.49 8.96
C GLN A 97 -48.43 -48.74 8.53
N LYS A 98 -49.57 -49.03 9.18
CA LYS A 98 -50.47 -50.13 8.79
C LYS A 98 -51.07 -49.93 7.39
N LEU A 99 -51.41 -48.69 7.03
CA LEU A 99 -51.95 -48.37 5.70
C LEU A 99 -50.89 -48.56 4.60
N MET A 100 -49.65 -48.10 4.84
CA MET A 100 -48.52 -48.28 3.93
C MET A 100 -48.22 -49.77 3.69
N ALA A 101 -48.20 -50.57 4.77
CA ALA A 101 -48.00 -52.02 4.66
C ALA A 101 -49.11 -52.70 3.83
N LYS A 102 -50.37 -52.29 4.00
CA LYS A 102 -51.53 -52.85 3.26
C LYS A 102 -51.50 -52.50 1.76
N MET A 103 -50.83 -51.40 1.39
CA MET A 103 -50.63 -50.96 0.00
C MET A 103 -49.35 -51.54 -0.63
N GLY A 104 -48.68 -52.48 0.04
CA GLY A 104 -47.52 -53.20 -0.48
C GLY A 104 -46.19 -52.45 -0.33
N PHE A 105 -46.12 -51.45 0.55
CA PHE A 105 -44.86 -50.74 0.83
C PHE A 105 -43.81 -51.67 1.45
N ARG A 106 -42.59 -51.65 0.89
CA ARG A 106 -41.40 -52.30 1.42
C ARG A 106 -40.28 -51.27 1.51
N GLU A 107 -39.53 -51.27 2.61
CA GLU A 107 -38.47 -50.28 2.85
C GLU A 107 -37.39 -50.38 1.75
N GLY A 108 -37.14 -49.27 1.05
CA GLY A 108 -36.17 -49.22 -0.06
C GLY A 108 -36.73 -49.61 -1.44
N GLU A 109 -38.03 -49.90 -1.57
CA GLU A 109 -38.69 -50.20 -2.85
C GLU A 109 -39.73 -49.13 -3.24
N GLY A 110 -40.04 -49.07 -4.54
CA GLY A 110 -41.05 -48.15 -5.08
C GLY A 110 -42.45 -48.57 -4.69
N LEU A 111 -43.36 -47.63 -4.42
CA LEU A 111 -44.74 -47.97 -4.04
C LEU A 111 -45.52 -48.63 -5.20
N GLY A 112 -46.11 -49.81 -4.98
CA GLY A 112 -46.95 -50.52 -5.97
C GLY A 112 -46.78 -52.04 -5.93
N LYS A 113 -47.74 -52.80 -6.46
CA LYS A 113 -47.77 -54.28 -6.41
C LYS A 113 -46.53 -54.97 -7.02
N TYR A 114 -45.82 -54.30 -7.92
CA TYR A 114 -44.59 -54.77 -8.59
C TYR A 114 -43.39 -53.85 -8.33
N SER A 115 -43.44 -53.07 -7.25
CA SER A 115 -42.38 -52.14 -6.86
C SER A 115 -42.06 -51.06 -7.92
N GLN A 116 -43.07 -50.71 -8.76
CA GLN A 116 -42.91 -49.81 -9.91
C GLN A 116 -42.94 -48.31 -9.57
N GLY A 117 -43.23 -47.94 -8.32
CA GLY A 117 -43.25 -46.55 -7.89
C GLY A 117 -41.86 -45.93 -7.86
N ARG A 118 -41.80 -44.60 -7.94
CA ARG A 118 -40.52 -43.87 -7.82
C ARG A 118 -39.98 -44.00 -6.39
N LYS A 119 -38.70 -44.37 -6.24
CA LYS A 119 -38.02 -44.48 -4.94
C LYS A 119 -37.54 -43.12 -4.42
N ASP A 120 -37.22 -42.21 -5.33
CA ASP A 120 -36.65 -40.91 -5.02
C ASP A 120 -37.73 -39.83 -4.91
N ILE A 121 -37.47 -38.83 -4.06
CA ILE A 121 -38.32 -37.65 -3.92
C ILE A 121 -38.48 -36.98 -5.30
N VAL A 122 -39.70 -36.59 -5.66
CA VAL A 122 -39.92 -35.81 -6.88
C VAL A 122 -39.23 -34.47 -6.69
N GLU A 123 -38.10 -34.28 -7.39
CA GLU A 123 -37.38 -33.02 -7.37
C GLU A 123 -38.32 -31.88 -7.78
N ALA A 124 -38.35 -30.83 -6.96
CA ALA A 124 -39.10 -29.63 -7.27
C ALA A 124 -38.58 -29.03 -8.58
N SER A 125 -39.48 -28.55 -9.43
CA SER A 125 -39.10 -27.93 -10.70
C SER A 125 -38.18 -26.73 -10.44
N ASN A 126 -36.95 -26.78 -10.96
CA ASN A 126 -35.99 -25.67 -10.91
C ASN A 126 -36.25 -24.62 -12.02
N GLN A 127 -37.36 -24.75 -12.75
CA GLN A 127 -37.68 -23.90 -13.89
C GLN A 127 -38.06 -22.49 -13.43
N LYS A 128 -37.28 -21.49 -13.83
CA LYS A 128 -37.57 -20.08 -13.55
C LYS A 128 -38.53 -19.49 -14.59
N GLY A 129 -39.72 -19.09 -14.15
CA GLY A 129 -40.71 -18.37 -14.96
C GLY A 129 -41.72 -19.25 -15.71
N ARG A 130 -42.59 -18.63 -16.53
CA ARG A 130 -43.65 -19.31 -17.30
C ARG A 130 -43.12 -19.89 -18.62
N ARG A 131 -42.29 -20.94 -18.54
CA ARG A 131 -41.87 -21.70 -19.72
C ARG A 131 -42.62 -23.04 -19.72
N GLY A 132 -43.09 -23.49 -20.87
CA GLY A 132 -43.84 -24.74 -21.00
C GLY A 132 -43.02 -25.95 -20.51
N LEU A 133 -43.71 -27.00 -20.07
CA LEU A 133 -43.09 -28.26 -19.65
C LEU A 133 -42.32 -28.88 -20.83
N GLY A 134 -41.02 -29.14 -20.67
CA GLY A 134 -40.19 -29.88 -21.63
C GLY A 134 -39.28 -29.06 -22.55
N LEU A 135 -39.23 -27.73 -22.42
CA LEU A 135 -38.29 -26.89 -23.19
C LEU A 135 -36.95 -26.73 -22.45
N THR A 136 -35.90 -27.40 -22.94
CA THR A 136 -34.53 -27.28 -22.45
C THR A 136 -33.69 -26.56 -23.51
N LEU A 137 -33.12 -25.40 -23.17
CA LEU A 137 -32.22 -24.64 -24.06
C LEU A 137 -30.79 -24.74 -23.52
N GLN A 138 -29.88 -25.35 -24.29
CA GLN A 138 -28.47 -25.43 -23.92
C GLN A 138 -27.90 -24.03 -23.72
N GLY A 139 -27.37 -23.76 -22.51
CA GLY A 139 -26.77 -22.49 -22.11
C GLY A 139 -27.56 -21.70 -21.06
N PHE A 140 -28.81 -22.06 -20.76
CA PHE A 140 -29.63 -21.38 -19.73
C PHE A 140 -29.78 -22.15 -18.41
N ASP A 141 -29.48 -23.46 -18.41
CA ASP A 141 -29.54 -24.32 -17.21
C ASP A 141 -28.18 -24.49 -16.52
N GLN A 142 -27.13 -23.84 -17.01
CA GLN A 142 -25.87 -23.77 -16.29
C GLN A 142 -26.04 -22.79 -15.13
N GLU A 143 -25.74 -23.25 -13.91
CA GLU A 143 -25.40 -22.35 -12.82
C GLU A 143 -24.51 -21.24 -13.38
N LEU A 144 -24.80 -19.97 -13.07
CA LEU A 144 -23.88 -18.86 -13.31
C LEU A 144 -22.64 -19.01 -12.39
N ASN A 145 -21.94 -20.14 -12.50
CA ASN A 145 -20.53 -20.26 -12.21
C ASN A 145 -19.81 -19.54 -13.35
N VAL A 146 -19.86 -18.21 -13.30
CA VAL A 146 -18.80 -17.42 -13.90
C VAL A 146 -17.53 -17.88 -13.19
N ASP A 147 -16.68 -18.63 -13.88
CA ASP A 147 -15.35 -18.94 -13.38
C ASP A 147 -14.61 -17.60 -13.27
N TRP A 148 -14.48 -17.10 -12.04
CA TRP A 148 -13.79 -15.84 -11.72
C TRP A 148 -12.27 -15.93 -11.86
N ARG A 149 -11.76 -17.09 -12.30
CA ARG A 149 -10.39 -17.23 -12.75
C ARG A 149 -10.28 -16.51 -14.08
N ASP A 150 -10.06 -15.20 -14.02
CA ASP A 150 -9.29 -14.53 -15.07
C ASP A 150 -8.07 -15.45 -15.36
N GLU A 151 -7.74 -15.69 -16.64
CA GLU A 151 -6.45 -16.30 -16.97
C GLU A 151 -5.37 -15.60 -16.14
N PRO A 152 -4.39 -16.30 -15.57
CA PRO A 152 -3.46 -15.73 -14.61
C PRO A 152 -2.75 -14.51 -15.20
N GLU A 153 -3.29 -13.32 -14.93
CA GLU A 153 -2.72 -12.05 -15.33
C GLU A 153 -1.36 -11.97 -14.64
N LYS A 154 -0.30 -11.74 -15.42
CA LYS A 154 1.06 -11.62 -14.87
C LYS A 154 1.04 -10.50 -13.81
N PRO A 155 1.53 -10.75 -12.58
CA PRO A 155 1.57 -9.73 -11.54
C PRO A 155 2.31 -8.49 -12.03
N LEU A 156 1.68 -7.32 -11.90
CA LEU A 156 2.27 -6.03 -12.27
C LEU A 156 3.45 -5.64 -11.36
N VAL A 157 3.47 -6.13 -10.11
CA VAL A 157 4.52 -5.86 -9.14
C VAL A 157 5.02 -7.19 -8.59
N LYS A 158 6.33 -7.42 -8.67
CA LYS A 158 6.99 -8.58 -8.09
C LYS A 158 7.81 -8.16 -6.88
N ASP A 159 7.55 -8.77 -5.74
CA ASP A 159 8.18 -8.37 -4.46
C ASP A 159 9.71 -8.50 -4.49
N ARG A 160 10.24 -9.48 -5.23
CA ARG A 160 11.69 -9.74 -5.43
C ARG A 160 12.37 -8.77 -6.39
N GLU A 161 11.62 -8.01 -7.18
CA GLU A 161 12.15 -7.00 -8.10
C GLU A 161 12.14 -5.62 -7.44
N ALA A 162 12.89 -4.66 -8.00
CA ALA A 162 13.06 -3.31 -7.46
C ALA A 162 11.80 -2.41 -7.55
N GLU A 163 10.63 -2.99 -7.83
CA GLU A 163 9.38 -2.26 -8.08
C GLU A 163 8.52 -2.13 -6.82
N LEU A 164 7.97 -0.93 -6.61
CA LEU A 164 7.05 -0.62 -5.52
C LEU A 164 5.59 -0.68 -5.98
N LEU A 165 4.73 -1.16 -5.09
CA LEU A 165 3.29 -0.97 -5.22
C LEU A 165 2.91 0.45 -4.78
N TYR A 166 2.63 1.32 -5.75
CA TYR A 166 2.04 2.63 -5.49
C TYR A 166 0.52 2.56 -5.36
N PHE A 167 -0.03 3.18 -4.32
CA PHE A 167 -1.46 3.36 -4.13
C PHE A 167 -1.78 4.76 -3.63
N ALA A 168 -3.03 5.19 -3.78
CA ALA A 168 -3.52 6.42 -3.18
C ALA A 168 -4.78 6.15 -2.33
N ASP A 169 -4.98 6.97 -1.31
CA ASP A 169 -6.10 6.89 -0.36
C ASP A 169 -6.66 8.29 -0.11
N VAL A 170 -7.86 8.57 -0.62
CA VAL A 170 -8.47 9.91 -0.57
C VAL A 170 -9.76 9.94 0.23
N CYS A 171 -9.99 11.07 0.91
CA CYS A 171 -11.08 11.25 1.86
C CYS A 171 -11.08 10.15 2.93
N ALA A 172 -9.89 9.79 3.39
CA ALA A 172 -9.65 8.52 4.06
C ALA A 172 -9.16 8.64 5.51
N GLY A 173 -9.20 9.82 6.13
CA GLY A 173 -8.88 9.94 7.55
C GLY A 173 -9.85 9.08 8.40
N PRO A 174 -9.34 8.29 9.36
CA PRO A 174 -7.99 8.30 9.95
C PRO A 174 -6.93 7.44 9.25
N GLY A 175 -7.25 6.71 8.16
CA GLY A 175 -6.29 5.97 7.33
C GLY A 175 -6.42 4.44 7.38
N GLY A 176 -7.59 3.89 7.74
CA GLY A 176 -7.78 2.45 7.92
C GLY A 176 -7.52 1.60 6.65
N PHE A 177 -7.88 2.10 5.47
CA PHE A 177 -7.58 1.44 4.20
C PHE A 177 -6.07 1.38 3.94
N SER A 178 -5.37 2.50 4.14
CA SER A 178 -3.91 2.56 4.08
C SER A 178 -3.23 1.63 5.09
N GLU A 179 -3.72 1.54 6.33
CA GLU A 179 -3.17 0.61 7.34
C GLU A 179 -3.24 -0.84 6.84
N TYR A 180 -4.35 -1.27 6.24
CA TYR A 180 -4.48 -2.61 5.67
C TYR A 180 -3.47 -2.87 4.54
N VAL A 181 -3.36 -1.96 3.58
CA VAL A 181 -2.45 -2.12 2.43
C VAL A 181 -1.01 -2.22 2.89
N LEU A 182 -0.59 -1.33 3.81
CA LEU A 182 0.77 -1.29 4.33
C LEU A 182 1.07 -2.48 5.27
N TRP A 183 0.11 -2.96 6.05
CA TRP A 183 0.26 -4.19 6.82
C TRP A 183 0.48 -5.40 5.89
N ARG A 184 -0.30 -5.49 4.81
CA ARG A 184 -0.23 -6.62 3.88
C ARG A 184 1.03 -6.60 3.01
N LYS A 185 1.46 -5.42 2.56
CA LYS A 185 2.56 -5.26 1.59
C LYS A 185 3.88 -4.81 2.22
N LYS A 186 3.86 -4.38 3.48
CA LYS A 186 5.03 -3.84 4.20
C LYS A 186 5.73 -2.76 3.36
N TRP A 187 7.06 -2.72 3.46
CA TRP A 187 7.94 -1.81 2.73
C TRP A 187 7.99 -1.98 1.21
N HIS A 188 7.21 -2.90 0.63
CA HIS A 188 7.06 -3.01 -0.83
C HIS A 188 5.96 -2.12 -1.39
N ALA A 189 5.34 -1.26 -0.56
CA ALA A 189 4.34 -0.31 -0.98
C ALA A 189 4.70 1.13 -0.57
N LYS A 190 4.21 2.09 -1.36
CA LYS A 190 4.23 3.53 -1.07
C LYS A 190 2.83 4.08 -1.27
N GLY A 191 2.28 4.70 -0.23
CA GLY A 191 0.95 5.30 -0.25
C GLY A 191 0.99 6.83 -0.28
N PHE A 192 0.02 7.42 -0.97
CA PHE A 192 -0.20 8.87 -1.01
C PHE A 192 -1.62 9.18 -0.50
N GLY A 193 -1.75 10.13 0.42
CA GLY A 193 -3.02 10.43 1.09
C GLY A 193 -3.49 11.85 0.89
N MET A 194 -4.79 12.06 0.71
CA MET A 194 -5.40 13.40 0.85
C MET A 194 -6.73 13.28 1.59
N THR A 195 -6.90 14.03 2.67
CA THR A 195 -8.15 14.09 3.44
C THR A 195 -8.29 15.48 4.05
N LEU A 196 -9.51 15.87 4.43
CA LEU A 196 -9.73 17.12 5.15
C LEU A 196 -8.94 17.13 6.46
N LYS A 197 -8.28 18.25 6.75
CA LYS A 197 -7.68 18.50 8.07
C LYS A 197 -8.74 18.58 9.17
N GLY A 198 -8.29 18.42 10.41
CA GLY A 198 -9.13 18.57 11.60
C GLY A 198 -9.44 17.23 12.28
N PRO A 199 -10.62 17.06 12.89
CA PRO A 199 -10.93 15.87 13.70
C PRO A 199 -10.86 14.53 12.93
N ASN A 200 -11.08 14.59 11.61
CA ASN A 200 -11.08 13.44 10.71
C ASN A 200 -9.83 13.39 9.81
N ASP A 201 -8.72 13.96 10.27
CA ASP A 201 -7.43 13.86 9.58
C ASP A 201 -6.81 12.45 9.75
N PHE A 202 -5.77 12.15 8.99
CA PHE A 202 -4.95 10.95 9.16
C PHE A 202 -4.38 10.86 10.58
N LYS A 203 -4.57 9.71 11.22
CA LYS A 203 -3.97 9.39 12.53
C LYS A 203 -2.83 8.41 12.33
N LEU A 204 -1.76 8.88 11.71
CA LEU A 204 -0.60 8.06 11.37
C LEU A 204 0.11 7.47 12.60
N GLU A 205 -0.07 8.11 13.75
CA GLU A 205 0.39 7.64 15.03
C GLU A 205 -0.31 6.36 15.49
N ASP A 206 -1.54 6.14 15.03
CA ASP A 206 -2.39 4.98 15.35
C ASP A 206 -2.19 3.81 14.39
N PHE A 207 -1.30 3.92 13.40
CA PHE A 207 -0.94 2.78 12.53
C PHE A 207 -0.10 1.79 13.33
N TYR A 208 -0.78 0.92 14.09
CA TYR A 208 -0.13 -0.05 14.96
C TYR A 208 0.33 -1.27 14.17
N SER A 209 -0.44 -1.65 13.15
CA SER A 209 -0.17 -2.85 12.35
C SER A 209 0.73 -2.58 11.14
N ALA A 210 0.95 -1.31 10.79
CA ALA A 210 1.71 -0.89 9.62
C ALA A 210 2.77 0.16 9.97
N SER A 211 3.70 0.40 9.06
CA SER A 211 4.67 1.49 9.16
C SER A 211 4.15 2.70 8.41
N SER A 212 3.72 3.73 9.14
CA SER A 212 3.19 4.96 8.54
C SER A 212 4.25 5.79 7.82
N GLU A 213 5.53 5.49 8.00
CA GLU A 213 6.65 6.10 7.27
C GLU A 213 6.58 5.80 5.75
N LEU A 214 5.84 4.75 5.36
CA LEU A 214 5.57 4.35 3.98
C LEU A 214 4.38 5.09 3.35
N PHE A 215 3.75 6.00 4.11
CA PHE A 215 2.60 6.80 3.70
C PHE A 215 2.94 8.29 3.73
N GLU A 216 2.46 9.03 2.74
CA GLU A 216 2.69 10.47 2.63
C GLU A 216 1.38 11.23 2.43
N PRO A 217 0.86 11.85 3.50
CA PRO A 217 -0.23 12.81 3.41
C PRO A 217 0.18 14.05 2.63
N TYR A 218 -0.73 14.55 1.80
CA TYR A 218 -0.59 15.76 1.01
C TYR A 218 -1.95 16.45 0.93
N TYR A 219 -2.02 17.71 1.36
CA TYR A 219 -3.29 18.42 1.59
C TYR A 219 -3.65 19.41 0.48
N GLY A 220 -3.12 19.20 -0.73
CA GLY A 220 -3.41 20.02 -1.90
C GLY A 220 -2.45 21.19 -2.08
N GLU A 221 -2.97 22.36 -2.46
CA GLU A 221 -2.16 23.56 -2.65
C GLU A 221 -1.44 23.94 -1.35
N GLY A 222 -0.14 24.24 -1.42
CA GLY A 222 0.71 24.42 -0.23
C GLY A 222 1.22 23.11 0.40
N GLY A 223 0.90 21.95 -0.16
CA GLY A 223 1.45 20.66 0.25
C GLY A 223 0.98 20.25 1.65
N ILE A 224 1.88 20.22 2.63
CA ILE A 224 1.52 19.83 3.99
C ILE A 224 0.63 20.88 4.68
N ASP A 225 0.67 22.13 4.21
CA ASP A 225 -0.03 23.27 4.82
C ASP A 225 -1.45 23.48 4.25
N GLY A 226 -1.82 22.78 3.17
CA GLY A 226 -3.16 22.85 2.57
C GLY A 226 -4.28 22.34 3.49
N ASP A 227 -5.53 22.49 3.05
CA ASP A 227 -6.74 22.10 3.80
C ASP A 227 -7.20 20.65 3.54
N GLY A 228 -6.75 20.06 2.43
CA GLY A 228 -7.13 18.72 1.98
C GLY A 228 -8.55 18.62 1.40
N ASP A 229 -9.19 19.74 1.06
CA ASP A 229 -10.51 19.75 0.45
C ASP A 229 -10.43 19.28 -1.01
N ILE A 230 -10.88 18.04 -1.26
CA ILE A 230 -10.90 17.43 -2.60
C ILE A 230 -11.84 18.14 -3.58
N THR A 231 -12.74 19.00 -3.12
CA THR A 231 -13.68 19.73 -3.98
C THR A 231 -13.07 20.96 -4.63
N ARG A 232 -11.90 21.41 -4.14
CA ARG A 232 -11.17 22.56 -4.69
C ARG A 232 -10.35 22.19 -5.92
N PRO A 233 -10.52 22.86 -7.07
CA PRO A 233 -9.77 22.56 -8.30
C PRO A 233 -8.24 22.64 -8.14
N GLU A 234 -7.75 23.54 -7.30
CA GLU A 234 -6.33 23.75 -7.02
C GLU A 234 -5.75 22.53 -6.30
N ASN A 235 -6.48 22.00 -5.30
CA ASN A 235 -6.07 20.81 -4.55
C ASN A 235 -6.08 19.55 -5.42
N ILE A 236 -7.09 19.39 -6.28
CA ILE A 236 -7.15 18.28 -7.23
C ILE A 236 -5.90 18.29 -8.12
N THR A 237 -5.57 19.46 -8.66
CA THR A 237 -4.41 19.65 -9.55
C THR A 237 -3.09 19.42 -8.81
N ALA A 238 -2.95 19.97 -7.61
CA ALA A 238 -1.75 19.83 -6.78
C ALA A 238 -1.49 18.37 -6.39
N PHE A 239 -2.51 17.67 -5.88
CA PHE A 239 -2.39 16.25 -5.51
C PHE A 239 -2.10 15.37 -6.74
N ARG A 240 -2.75 15.65 -7.89
CA ARG A 240 -2.45 14.97 -9.15
C ARG A 240 -0.98 15.11 -9.53
N ASN A 241 -0.46 16.34 -9.53
CA ASN A 241 0.94 16.60 -9.91
C ASN A 241 1.90 15.90 -8.94
N PHE A 242 1.65 16.02 -7.65
CA PHE A 242 2.42 15.34 -6.60
C PHE A 242 2.47 13.82 -6.80
N VAL A 243 1.34 13.17 -7.04
CA VAL A 243 1.32 11.71 -7.28
C VAL A 243 2.08 11.34 -8.55
N LEU A 244 1.89 12.08 -9.65
CA LEU A 244 2.56 11.79 -10.92
C LEU A 244 4.08 11.97 -10.82
N ASP A 245 4.56 13.02 -10.15
CA ASP A 245 5.99 13.27 -9.96
C ASP A 245 6.68 12.18 -9.14
N ASN A 246 5.92 11.50 -8.26
CA ASN A 246 6.43 10.44 -7.39
C ASN A 246 6.15 9.01 -7.89
N THR A 247 5.59 8.87 -9.09
CA THR A 247 5.24 7.58 -9.71
C THR A 247 5.78 7.45 -11.13
N ASP A 248 6.91 8.09 -11.41
CA ASP A 248 7.55 8.10 -12.73
C ASP A 248 6.59 8.55 -13.84
N ARG A 249 5.70 9.51 -13.51
CA ARG A 249 4.64 10.07 -14.36
C ARG A 249 3.58 9.06 -14.84
N LYS A 250 3.53 7.86 -14.24
CA LYS A 250 2.57 6.80 -14.60
C LYS A 250 1.27 6.87 -13.80
N GLY A 251 1.32 7.35 -12.55
CA GLY A 251 0.19 7.27 -11.61
C GLY A 251 0.23 6.01 -10.74
N VAL A 252 -0.72 5.90 -9.81
CA VAL A 252 -0.81 4.79 -8.85
C VAL A 252 -1.39 3.52 -9.49
N HIS A 253 -1.09 2.35 -8.91
CA HIS A 253 -1.69 1.08 -9.35
C HIS A 253 -3.17 1.03 -9.02
N PHE A 254 -3.56 1.56 -7.87
CA PHE A 254 -4.95 1.72 -7.51
C PHE A 254 -5.19 2.91 -6.59
N LEU A 255 -6.40 3.44 -6.66
CA LEU A 255 -6.92 4.46 -5.75
C LEU A 255 -8.05 3.86 -4.90
N MET A 256 -8.01 4.15 -3.60
CA MET A 256 -9.12 3.92 -2.67
C MET A 256 -9.70 5.26 -2.25
N ALA A 257 -11.02 5.33 -2.18
CA ALA A 257 -11.72 6.55 -1.80
C ALA A 257 -12.89 6.22 -0.86
N ASP A 258 -12.92 6.87 0.31
CA ASP A 258 -13.88 6.57 1.39
C ASP A 258 -14.64 7.79 1.90
N GLY A 259 -14.88 8.75 1.01
CA GLY A 259 -15.53 10.02 1.34
C GLY A 259 -16.95 9.85 1.89
N GLY A 260 -17.19 10.47 3.03
CA GLY A 260 -18.50 10.61 3.65
C GLY A 260 -18.44 11.64 4.77
N PHE A 261 -19.58 12.22 5.11
CA PHE A 261 -19.71 13.15 6.24
C PHE A 261 -21.06 12.91 6.93
N SER A 262 -21.19 13.40 8.16
CA SER A 262 -22.43 13.25 8.92
C SER A 262 -23.57 14.03 8.25
N VAL A 263 -24.72 13.38 8.13
CA VAL A 263 -25.97 13.93 7.60
C VAL A 263 -27.10 13.76 8.60
N GLU A 264 -26.75 13.81 9.89
CA GLU A 264 -27.66 13.61 11.02
C GLU A 264 -28.92 14.49 10.87
N GLY A 265 -30.09 13.86 10.98
CA GLY A 265 -31.41 14.49 10.83
C GLY A 265 -31.88 14.63 9.37
N GLN A 266 -31.06 14.26 8.38
CA GLN A 266 -31.37 14.32 6.94
C GLN A 266 -30.81 13.10 6.19
N GLU A 267 -30.82 11.93 6.81
CA GLU A 267 -30.14 10.73 6.31
C GLU A 267 -30.63 10.29 4.92
N ASN A 268 -31.93 10.48 4.64
CA ASN A 268 -32.52 10.17 3.33
C ASN A 268 -31.97 11.05 2.19
N LEU A 269 -31.35 12.18 2.49
CA LEU A 269 -30.76 13.11 1.51
C LEU A 269 -29.26 12.89 1.31
N GLN A 270 -28.67 11.86 1.92
CA GLN A 270 -27.22 11.62 1.89
C GLN A 270 -26.64 11.55 0.47
N GLU A 271 -27.34 10.90 -0.48
CA GLU A 271 -26.93 10.83 -1.87
C GLU A 271 -26.77 12.23 -2.49
N ILE A 272 -27.77 13.10 -2.28
CA ILE A 272 -27.81 14.44 -2.85
C ILE A 272 -26.76 15.32 -2.19
N LEU A 273 -26.68 15.30 -0.86
CA LEU A 273 -25.73 16.12 -0.10
C LEU A 273 -24.27 15.77 -0.43
N SER A 274 -23.98 14.50 -0.69
CA SER A 274 -22.62 14.02 -1.00
C SER A 274 -22.27 13.99 -2.50
N LYS A 275 -23.15 14.50 -3.38
CA LYS A 275 -23.01 14.39 -4.84
C LYS A 275 -21.68 14.95 -5.38
N GLN A 276 -21.23 16.11 -4.87
CA GLN A 276 -19.99 16.73 -5.33
C GLN A 276 -18.78 15.92 -4.85
N LEU A 277 -18.83 15.40 -3.62
CA LEU A 277 -17.78 14.55 -3.07
C LEU A 277 -17.63 13.25 -3.88
N LEU A 278 -18.73 12.64 -4.30
CA LEU A 278 -18.72 11.46 -5.17
C LEU A 278 -18.06 11.79 -6.53
N LEU A 279 -18.47 12.91 -7.16
CA LEU A 279 -17.89 13.37 -8.42
C LEU A 279 -16.37 13.59 -8.29
N CYS A 280 -15.92 14.28 -7.25
CA CYS A 280 -14.50 14.61 -7.06
C CYS A 280 -13.64 13.38 -6.80
N GLN A 281 -14.17 12.35 -6.11
CA GLN A 281 -13.45 11.07 -5.94
C GLN A 281 -13.32 10.32 -7.28
N PHE A 282 -14.34 10.35 -8.14
CA PHE A 282 -14.28 9.72 -9.47
C PHE A 282 -13.32 10.47 -10.39
N LEU A 283 -13.39 11.81 -10.37
CA LEU A 283 -12.44 12.68 -11.07
C LEU A 283 -11.01 12.42 -10.60
N MET A 284 -10.79 12.23 -9.31
CA MET A 284 -9.48 11.91 -8.77
C MET A 284 -8.96 10.57 -9.31
N ALA A 285 -9.82 9.55 -9.40
CA ALA A 285 -9.46 8.26 -10.01
C ALA A 285 -8.94 8.43 -11.44
N LEU A 286 -9.67 9.16 -12.28
CA LEU A 286 -9.29 9.44 -13.67
C LEU A 286 -8.04 10.35 -13.78
N SER A 287 -7.65 11.01 -12.70
CA SER A 287 -6.53 11.94 -12.65
C SER A 287 -5.20 11.27 -12.27
N VAL A 288 -5.24 10.26 -11.40
CA VAL A 288 -4.02 9.71 -10.76
C VAL A 288 -3.83 8.20 -10.95
N VAL A 289 -4.85 7.45 -11.36
CA VAL A 289 -4.73 6.02 -11.61
C VAL A 289 -4.04 5.78 -12.95
N ARG A 290 -3.07 4.87 -12.99
CA ARG A 290 -2.37 4.51 -14.23
C ARG A 290 -3.27 3.72 -15.18
N THR A 291 -2.96 3.70 -16.47
CA THR A 291 -3.57 2.76 -17.43
C THR A 291 -3.45 1.32 -16.92
N GLY A 292 -4.55 0.56 -16.97
CA GLY A 292 -4.66 -0.78 -16.40
C GLY A 292 -4.84 -0.83 -14.88
N GLY A 293 -4.75 0.32 -14.19
CA GLY A 293 -4.93 0.45 -12.75
C GLY A 293 -6.39 0.27 -12.31
N HIS A 294 -6.61 0.31 -11.00
CA HIS A 294 -7.91 -0.02 -10.40
C HIS A 294 -8.42 1.12 -9.50
N PHE A 295 -9.73 1.15 -9.26
CA PHE A 295 -10.36 2.15 -8.41
C PHE A 295 -11.46 1.51 -7.58
N ILE A 296 -11.49 1.83 -6.29
CA ILE A 296 -12.57 1.47 -5.37
C ILE A 296 -13.05 2.72 -4.64
N CYS A 297 -14.36 2.95 -4.63
CA CYS A 297 -14.95 4.12 -3.99
C CYS A 297 -16.20 3.75 -3.22
N LYS A 298 -16.29 4.22 -1.97
CA LYS A 298 -17.55 4.21 -1.23
C LYS A 298 -18.56 5.11 -1.92
N THR A 299 -19.80 4.66 -1.94
CA THR A 299 -20.97 5.42 -2.34
C THR A 299 -22.15 5.02 -1.44
N PHE A 300 -23.26 5.73 -1.58
CA PHE A 300 -24.48 5.49 -0.83
C PHE A 300 -25.56 4.99 -1.79
N ASP A 301 -26.74 5.58 -1.72
CA ASP A 301 -27.76 5.38 -2.72
C ASP A 301 -27.33 5.93 -4.09
N LEU A 302 -27.88 5.32 -5.14
CA LEU A 302 -27.60 5.62 -6.54
C LEU A 302 -28.92 5.73 -7.30
N PHE A 303 -29.87 6.48 -6.75
CA PHE A 303 -31.20 6.65 -7.35
C PHE A 303 -31.23 7.83 -8.32
N THR A 304 -30.43 8.87 -8.07
CA THR A 304 -30.47 10.08 -8.88
C THR A 304 -29.81 9.85 -10.25
N PRO A 305 -30.33 10.46 -11.32
CA PRO A 305 -29.70 10.46 -12.63
C PRO A 305 -28.25 10.98 -12.63
N PHE A 306 -27.93 11.91 -11.72
CA PHE A 306 -26.58 12.41 -11.52
C PHE A 306 -25.63 11.29 -11.10
N SER A 307 -25.94 10.58 -10.02
CA SER A 307 -25.12 9.48 -9.51
C SER A 307 -24.99 8.33 -10.52
N VAL A 308 -26.10 7.94 -11.16
CA VAL A 308 -26.09 6.90 -12.21
C VAL A 308 -25.25 7.33 -13.41
N GLY A 309 -25.33 8.60 -13.81
CA GLY A 309 -24.50 9.16 -14.88
C GLY A 309 -23.00 9.11 -14.54
N LEU A 310 -22.62 9.37 -13.29
CA LEU A 310 -21.23 9.21 -12.84
C LEU A 310 -20.76 7.76 -12.92
N ILE A 311 -21.59 6.79 -12.52
CA ILE A 311 -21.27 5.36 -12.66
C ILE A 311 -21.14 4.95 -14.14
N TYR A 312 -22.00 5.50 -15.00
CA TYR A 312 -21.92 5.27 -16.45
C TYR A 312 -20.59 5.77 -17.05
N LEU A 313 -20.09 6.93 -16.61
CA LEU A 313 -18.79 7.44 -17.03
C LEU A 313 -17.64 6.53 -16.57
N LEU A 314 -17.67 6.00 -15.35
CA LEU A 314 -16.70 5.00 -14.90
C LEU A 314 -16.78 3.71 -15.73
N TYR A 315 -17.99 3.23 -16.03
CA TYR A 315 -18.21 2.08 -16.90
C TYR A 315 -17.62 2.29 -18.31
N CYS A 316 -17.67 3.51 -18.83
CA CYS A 316 -17.01 3.86 -20.09
C CYS A 316 -15.47 3.84 -19.97
N CYS A 317 -14.93 4.32 -18.84
CA CYS A 317 -13.49 4.52 -18.63
C CYS A 317 -12.72 3.28 -18.15
N PHE A 318 -13.39 2.26 -17.62
CA PHE A 318 -12.76 1.04 -17.11
C PHE A 318 -13.17 -0.20 -17.91
N GLU A 319 -12.35 -1.25 -17.87
CA GLU A 319 -12.64 -2.53 -18.54
C GLU A 319 -13.83 -3.25 -17.90
N ARG A 320 -13.90 -3.22 -16.56
CA ARG A 320 -15.01 -3.81 -15.80
C ARG A 320 -15.37 -2.92 -14.61
N VAL A 321 -16.67 -2.79 -14.36
CA VAL A 321 -17.23 -2.09 -13.20
C VAL A 321 -18.27 -2.98 -12.52
N CYS A 322 -18.31 -2.97 -11.19
CA CYS A 322 -19.38 -3.56 -10.41
C CYS A 322 -19.76 -2.70 -9.19
N LEU A 323 -20.99 -2.89 -8.73
CA LEU A 323 -21.49 -2.36 -7.47
C LEU A 323 -21.56 -3.49 -6.44
N PHE A 324 -20.90 -3.31 -5.30
CA PHE A 324 -20.73 -4.36 -4.30
C PHE A 324 -20.87 -3.82 -2.88
N LYS A 325 -21.70 -4.48 -2.06
CA LYS A 325 -21.78 -4.23 -0.61
C LYS A 325 -21.07 -5.38 0.13
N PRO A 326 -19.89 -5.15 0.73
CA PRO A 326 -19.24 -6.18 1.52
C PRO A 326 -20.02 -6.45 2.82
N ILE A 327 -19.92 -7.66 3.36
CA ILE A 327 -20.56 -8.02 4.64
C ILE A 327 -20.02 -7.24 5.84
N THR A 328 -18.84 -6.62 5.70
CA THR A 328 -18.25 -5.71 6.69
C THR A 328 -18.87 -4.31 6.66
N SER A 329 -19.63 -3.96 5.63
CA SER A 329 -20.51 -2.80 5.62
C SER A 329 -21.83 -3.17 6.28
N ARG A 330 -22.30 -2.36 7.23
CA ARG A 330 -23.50 -2.68 8.03
C ARG A 330 -24.71 -2.91 7.11
N PRO A 331 -25.53 -3.96 7.33
CA PRO A 331 -26.56 -4.36 6.37
C PRO A 331 -27.72 -3.37 6.22
N ALA A 332 -27.94 -2.48 7.19
CA ALA A 332 -29.07 -1.54 7.20
C ALA A 332 -28.76 -0.15 6.62
N ASN A 333 -27.48 0.18 6.37
CA ASN A 333 -27.11 1.47 5.77
C ASN A 333 -27.08 1.37 4.23
N SER A 334 -27.12 2.53 3.57
CA SER A 334 -27.05 2.62 2.10
C SER A 334 -25.64 2.47 1.52
N GLU A 335 -24.63 2.30 2.38
CA GLU A 335 -23.23 2.17 1.96
C GLU A 335 -23.05 0.97 1.02
N ARG A 336 -22.34 1.21 -0.07
CA ARG A 336 -21.82 0.20 -0.99
C ARG A 336 -20.58 0.75 -1.67
N TYR A 337 -19.89 -0.09 -2.43
CA TYR A 337 -18.67 0.28 -3.14
C TYR A 337 -18.85 0.09 -4.64
N VAL A 338 -18.42 1.07 -5.43
CA VAL A 338 -18.14 0.86 -6.85
C VAL A 338 -16.70 0.36 -6.98
N VAL A 339 -16.51 -0.74 -7.70
CA VAL A 339 -15.20 -1.35 -7.95
C VAL A 339 -14.95 -1.35 -9.45
N CYS A 340 -13.86 -0.71 -9.86
CA CYS A 340 -13.46 -0.53 -11.25
C CYS A 340 -12.12 -1.21 -11.50
N LYS A 341 -12.08 -2.15 -12.44
CA LYS A 341 -10.86 -2.89 -12.83
C LYS A 341 -10.44 -2.47 -14.23
N GLY A 342 -9.17 -2.07 -14.35
CA GLY A 342 -8.48 -1.78 -15.61
C GLY A 342 -8.88 -0.44 -16.22
N LEU A 343 -8.21 0.65 -15.84
CA LEU A 343 -8.43 1.95 -16.49
C LEU A 343 -8.00 1.91 -17.97
N LYS A 344 -8.89 2.32 -18.87
CA LYS A 344 -8.62 2.38 -20.32
C LYS A 344 -7.69 3.52 -20.69
N VAL A 345 -7.14 3.47 -21.91
CA VAL A 345 -6.41 4.60 -22.53
C VAL A 345 -7.41 5.62 -23.08
N GLY A 346 -7.03 6.90 -23.16
CA GLY A 346 -7.83 7.93 -23.83
C GLY A 346 -9.00 8.45 -23.00
N ILE A 347 -8.87 8.45 -21.68
CA ILE A 347 -9.91 8.91 -20.73
C ILE A 347 -9.84 10.41 -20.42
N ASP A 348 -8.90 11.14 -21.03
CA ASP A 348 -8.59 12.54 -20.74
C ASP A 348 -9.81 13.46 -20.91
N ASP A 349 -10.62 13.26 -21.95
CA ASP A 349 -11.80 14.08 -22.20
C ASP A 349 -12.84 13.95 -21.07
N VAL A 350 -13.02 12.74 -20.53
CA VAL A 350 -13.95 12.49 -19.41
C VAL A 350 -13.40 13.11 -18.12
N ARG A 351 -12.09 13.03 -17.89
CA ARG A 351 -11.43 13.71 -16.77
C ARG A 351 -11.65 15.23 -16.84
N ASP A 352 -11.39 15.83 -17.99
CA ASP A 352 -11.46 17.28 -18.18
C ASP A 352 -12.93 17.77 -18.14
N TYR A 353 -13.87 16.95 -18.63
CA TYR A 353 -15.30 17.16 -18.45
C TYR A 353 -15.70 17.18 -16.97
N LEU A 354 -15.35 16.15 -16.19
CA LEU A 354 -15.69 16.10 -14.76
C LEU A 354 -15.02 17.23 -13.97
N PHE A 355 -13.80 17.62 -14.34
CA PHE A 355 -13.14 18.79 -13.76
C PHE A 355 -13.95 20.08 -13.99
N SER A 356 -14.47 20.27 -15.20
CA SER A 356 -15.33 21.40 -15.55
C SER A 356 -16.67 21.37 -14.81
N VAL A 357 -17.27 20.18 -14.65
CA VAL A 357 -18.50 20.02 -13.85
C VAL A 357 -18.26 20.37 -12.39
N ASN A 358 -17.12 19.97 -11.79
CA ASN A 358 -16.79 20.35 -10.42
C ASN A 358 -16.66 21.88 -10.26
N ILE A 359 -15.99 22.56 -11.20
CA ILE A 359 -15.93 24.03 -11.21
C ILE A 359 -17.34 24.62 -11.25
N LYS A 360 -18.23 24.06 -12.08
CA LYS A 360 -19.61 24.54 -12.17
C LYS A 360 -20.38 24.31 -10.87
N LEU A 361 -20.22 23.17 -10.21
CA LEU A 361 -20.83 22.90 -8.89
C LEU A 361 -20.36 23.92 -7.84
N ASN A 362 -19.06 24.24 -7.81
CA ASN A 362 -18.53 25.28 -6.92
C ASN A 362 -19.15 26.66 -7.20
N GLN A 363 -19.35 27.04 -8.46
CA GLN A 363 -19.99 28.30 -8.83
C GLN A 363 -21.48 28.37 -8.43
N LEU A 364 -22.17 27.23 -8.41
CA LEU A 364 -23.58 27.13 -8.08
C LEU A 364 -23.84 26.92 -6.58
N ARG A 365 -22.78 26.78 -5.78
CA ARG A 365 -22.89 26.58 -4.33
C ARG A 365 -23.63 27.76 -3.69
N ASN A 366 -24.60 27.47 -2.83
CA ASN A 366 -25.48 28.45 -2.17
C ASN A 366 -26.38 29.25 -3.14
N THR A 367 -26.68 28.69 -4.31
CA THR A 367 -27.70 29.21 -5.24
C THR A 367 -28.88 28.23 -5.35
N ASP A 368 -29.98 28.68 -5.96
CA ASP A 368 -31.16 27.83 -6.21
C ASP A 368 -30.98 26.88 -7.42
N SER A 369 -29.81 26.89 -8.06
CA SER A 369 -29.49 26.07 -9.23
C SER A 369 -28.44 25.02 -8.90
N ASP A 370 -28.50 23.87 -9.58
CA ASP A 370 -27.55 22.76 -9.39
C ASP A 370 -27.38 21.96 -10.70
N VAL A 371 -26.27 21.22 -10.82
CA VAL A 371 -26.03 20.31 -11.93
C VAL A 371 -26.76 18.99 -11.67
N ASN A 372 -27.91 18.79 -12.30
CA ASN A 372 -28.76 17.63 -12.05
C ASN A 372 -28.45 16.40 -12.94
N LEU A 373 -27.70 16.59 -14.02
CA LEU A 373 -27.33 15.56 -14.98
C LEU A 373 -25.88 15.75 -15.42
N VAL A 374 -25.13 14.66 -15.48
CA VAL A 374 -23.78 14.60 -16.09
C VAL A 374 -23.75 13.74 -17.35
N VAL A 375 -24.78 12.92 -17.55
CA VAL A 375 -25.03 12.17 -18.78
C VAL A 375 -26.54 12.26 -19.04
N PRO A 376 -26.97 12.54 -20.28
CA PRO A 376 -28.39 12.56 -20.61
C PRO A 376 -29.06 11.21 -20.36
N LEU A 377 -30.30 11.23 -19.85
CA LEU A 377 -31.02 10.00 -19.48
C LEU A 377 -31.26 9.07 -20.67
N GLU A 378 -31.47 9.65 -21.85
CA GLU A 378 -31.63 8.92 -23.11
C GLU A 378 -30.38 8.14 -23.49
N VAL A 379 -29.19 8.65 -23.18
CA VAL A 379 -27.92 7.94 -23.42
C VAL A 379 -27.79 6.77 -22.45
N ILE A 380 -28.06 6.99 -21.16
CA ILE A 380 -27.99 5.94 -20.14
C ILE A 380 -28.98 4.83 -20.47
N LYS A 381 -30.25 5.18 -20.73
CA LYS A 381 -31.32 4.22 -21.06
C LYS A 381 -31.15 3.55 -22.42
N GLY A 382 -30.40 4.16 -23.32
CA GLY A 382 -30.01 3.56 -24.60
C GLY A 382 -29.06 2.37 -24.43
N ASP A 383 -28.29 2.32 -23.34
CA ASP A 383 -27.54 1.12 -22.93
C ASP A 383 -28.41 0.26 -22.01
N HIS A 384 -29.14 -0.69 -22.62
CA HIS A 384 -30.06 -1.57 -21.91
C HIS A 384 -29.34 -2.52 -20.94
N GLU A 385 -28.14 -3.00 -21.26
CA GLU A 385 -27.39 -3.91 -20.37
C GLU A 385 -26.96 -3.18 -19.09
N PHE A 386 -26.45 -1.95 -19.24
CA PHE A 386 -26.11 -1.10 -18.10
C PHE A 386 -27.36 -0.74 -17.27
N THR A 387 -28.43 -0.34 -17.93
CA THR A 387 -29.67 0.09 -17.25
C THR A 387 -30.29 -1.05 -16.45
N ASP A 388 -30.40 -2.23 -17.04
CA ASP A 388 -30.93 -3.42 -16.36
C ASP A 388 -30.09 -3.81 -15.14
N TYR A 389 -28.77 -3.67 -15.24
CA TYR A 389 -27.87 -3.89 -14.12
C TYR A 389 -28.11 -2.88 -12.99
N MET A 390 -28.18 -1.59 -13.31
CA MET A 390 -28.37 -0.53 -12.33
C MET A 390 -29.69 -0.68 -11.58
N ILE A 391 -30.79 -0.96 -12.29
CA ILE A 391 -32.11 -1.20 -11.68
C ILE A 391 -32.03 -2.39 -10.73
N ARG A 392 -31.52 -3.53 -11.20
CA ARG A 392 -31.41 -4.76 -10.40
C ARG A 392 -30.53 -4.59 -9.17
N SER A 393 -29.41 -3.86 -9.31
CA SER A 393 -28.50 -3.56 -8.20
C SER A 393 -29.20 -2.74 -7.12
N ASN A 394 -29.90 -1.67 -7.53
CA ASN A 394 -30.64 -0.81 -6.62
C ASN A 394 -31.78 -1.55 -5.91
N GLU A 395 -32.64 -2.23 -6.65
CA GLU A 395 -33.78 -2.96 -6.07
C GLU A 395 -33.32 -4.09 -5.13
N SER A 396 -32.28 -4.83 -5.51
CA SER A 396 -31.73 -5.89 -4.66
C SER A 396 -31.15 -5.33 -3.37
N HIS A 397 -30.47 -4.18 -3.43
CA HIS A 397 -29.95 -3.52 -2.23
C HIS A 397 -31.09 -3.03 -1.34
N CYS A 398 -32.10 -2.34 -1.90
CA CYS A 398 -33.27 -1.88 -1.16
C CYS A 398 -33.99 -3.04 -0.45
N SER A 399 -34.21 -4.16 -1.14
CA SER A 399 -34.88 -5.33 -0.56
C SER A 399 -34.14 -5.88 0.66
N LEU A 400 -32.80 -5.94 0.60
CA LEU A 400 -31.97 -6.40 1.72
C LEU A 400 -31.93 -5.37 2.86
N GLN A 401 -31.82 -4.09 2.53
CA GLN A 401 -31.78 -3.00 3.49
C GLN A 401 -33.09 -2.89 4.27
N ILE A 402 -34.25 -2.99 3.61
CA ILE A 402 -35.58 -3.01 4.24
C ILE A 402 -35.67 -4.14 5.27
N LYS A 403 -35.23 -5.35 4.91
CA LYS A 403 -35.21 -6.50 5.84
C LYS A 403 -34.29 -6.25 7.03
N ALA A 404 -33.12 -5.64 6.80
CA ALA A 404 -32.17 -5.32 7.87
C ALA A 404 -32.70 -4.24 8.81
N LEU A 405 -33.37 -3.20 8.30
CA LEU A 405 -34.01 -2.16 9.09
C LEU A 405 -35.17 -2.73 9.93
N ALA A 406 -36.05 -3.53 9.33
CA ALA A 406 -37.13 -4.20 10.04
C ALA A 406 -36.59 -5.15 11.13
N LYS A 407 -35.48 -5.83 10.86
CA LYS A 407 -34.80 -6.69 11.85
C LYS A 407 -34.25 -5.88 13.02
N ILE A 408 -33.59 -4.74 12.78
CA ILE A 408 -33.12 -3.86 13.86
C ILE A 408 -34.31 -3.39 14.70
N HIS A 409 -35.41 -2.96 14.06
CA HIS A 409 -36.62 -2.55 14.76
C HIS A 409 -37.17 -3.66 15.66
N ALA A 410 -37.22 -4.91 15.18
CA ALA A 410 -37.63 -6.06 15.98
C ALA A 410 -36.71 -6.29 17.19
N PHE A 411 -35.39 -6.16 17.03
CA PHE A 411 -34.41 -6.30 18.13
C PHE A 411 -34.48 -5.15 19.16
N VAL A 412 -34.94 -3.97 18.74
CA VAL A 412 -35.22 -2.85 19.66
C VAL A 412 -36.46 -3.14 20.50
N GLN A 413 -37.49 -3.74 19.89
CA GLN A 413 -38.73 -4.12 20.60
C GLN A 413 -38.53 -5.34 21.50
N ASP A 414 -37.71 -6.29 21.08
CA ASP A 414 -37.41 -7.52 21.82
C ASP A 414 -35.89 -7.72 21.94
N THR A 415 -35.37 -7.37 23.12
CA THR A 415 -33.94 -7.46 23.45
C THR A 415 -33.48 -8.89 23.74
N THR A 416 -34.38 -9.88 23.72
CA THR A 416 -34.02 -11.30 23.86
C THR A 416 -33.57 -11.92 22.54
N LEU A 417 -33.89 -11.27 21.40
CA LEU A 417 -33.43 -11.68 20.08
C LEU A 417 -31.91 -11.54 19.97
N SER A 418 -31.26 -12.54 19.36
CA SER A 418 -29.81 -12.55 19.18
C SER A 418 -29.41 -13.22 17.87
N GLU A 419 -28.17 -12.97 17.45
CA GLU A 419 -27.54 -13.62 16.31
C GLU A 419 -26.52 -14.66 16.80
N PRO A 420 -26.92 -15.94 16.97
CA PRO A 420 -26.10 -16.93 17.68
C PRO A 420 -24.81 -17.32 16.95
N ARG A 421 -24.71 -17.02 15.65
CA ARG A 421 -23.58 -17.43 14.79
C ARG A 421 -22.51 -16.35 14.59
N GLN A 422 -22.58 -15.21 15.27
CA GLN A 422 -21.62 -14.11 15.09
C GLN A 422 -20.16 -14.55 15.28
N ALA A 423 -19.87 -15.32 16.32
CA ALA A 423 -18.51 -15.79 16.62
C ALA A 423 -17.97 -16.74 15.54
N GLU A 424 -18.80 -17.68 15.08
CA GLU A 424 -18.48 -18.62 14.00
C GLU A 424 -18.19 -17.87 12.69
N ILE A 425 -19.07 -16.95 12.31
CA ILE A 425 -18.94 -16.13 11.09
C ILE A 425 -17.67 -15.29 11.14
N ARG A 426 -17.38 -14.64 12.28
CA ARG A 426 -16.14 -13.86 12.48
C ARG A 426 -14.91 -14.72 12.21
N LYS A 427 -14.83 -15.90 12.84
CA LYS A 427 -13.69 -16.81 12.70
C LYS A 427 -13.50 -17.27 11.26
N GLU A 428 -14.58 -17.63 10.57
CA GLU A 428 -14.51 -18.08 9.19
C GLU A 428 -14.14 -16.95 8.21
N CYS A 429 -14.64 -15.74 8.43
CA CYS A 429 -14.26 -14.57 7.63
C CYS A 429 -12.76 -14.25 7.76
N LEU A 430 -12.25 -14.20 9.00
CA LEU A 430 -10.81 -13.97 9.26
C LEU A 430 -9.95 -15.04 8.58
N ARG A 431 -10.35 -16.31 8.68
CA ARG A 431 -9.68 -17.44 8.01
C ARG A 431 -9.69 -17.28 6.49
N LEU A 432 -10.86 -17.02 5.90
CA LEU A 432 -11.03 -16.88 4.45
C LEU A 432 -10.20 -15.72 3.88
N TRP A 433 -10.12 -14.60 4.61
CA TRP A 433 -9.38 -13.41 4.19
C TRP A 433 -7.89 -13.44 4.57
N GLY A 434 -7.43 -14.49 5.25
CA GLY A 434 -6.05 -14.62 5.71
C GLY A 434 -5.66 -13.47 6.65
N ILE A 435 -6.53 -13.16 7.60
CA ILE A 435 -6.32 -12.16 8.66
C ILE A 435 -6.12 -12.92 9.98
N PRO A 436 -4.98 -12.73 10.68
CA PRO A 436 -4.76 -13.34 11.98
C PRO A 436 -5.81 -12.89 13.00
N ASP A 437 -6.35 -13.82 13.79
CA ASP A 437 -7.27 -13.51 14.90
C ASP A 437 -6.46 -13.02 16.11
N GLN A 438 -5.99 -11.78 16.02
CA GLN A 438 -5.17 -11.13 17.04
C GLN A 438 -5.76 -9.75 17.36
N ALA A 439 -5.59 -9.32 18.60
CA ALA A 439 -5.97 -7.96 19.00
C ALA A 439 -5.04 -6.93 18.34
N ARG A 440 -5.59 -5.76 18.01
CA ARG A 440 -4.80 -4.59 17.62
C ARG A 440 -4.09 -4.06 18.87
N VAL A 441 -2.79 -4.30 18.97
CA VAL A 441 -1.97 -3.89 20.14
C VAL A 441 -0.95 -2.84 19.70
N ALA A 442 -0.82 -1.78 20.50
CA ALA A 442 0.21 -0.79 20.29
C ALA A 442 1.60 -1.46 20.41
N PRO A 443 2.53 -1.20 19.48
CA PRO A 443 3.87 -1.77 19.53
C PRO A 443 4.57 -1.41 20.84
N SER A 444 5.15 -2.39 21.53
CA SER A 444 5.94 -2.15 22.74
C SER A 444 7.23 -1.40 22.40
N SER A 445 7.62 -0.42 23.23
CA SER A 445 8.94 0.18 23.13
C SER A 445 10.01 -0.84 23.51
N SER A 446 10.90 -1.16 22.59
CA SER A 446 12.08 -1.98 22.83
C SER A 446 13.31 -1.09 22.97
N ASP A 447 14.23 -1.41 23.87
CA ASP A 447 15.53 -0.74 23.87
C ASP A 447 16.32 -1.13 22.59
N PRO A 448 17.13 -0.22 22.03
CA PRO A 448 17.85 -0.47 20.78
C PRO A 448 18.79 -1.69 20.83
N LYS A 449 19.36 -2.00 22.01
CA LYS A 449 20.30 -3.10 22.16
C LYS A 449 19.59 -4.45 22.11
N SER A 450 18.54 -4.64 22.88
CA SER A 450 17.73 -5.87 22.82
C SER A 450 17.15 -6.06 21.43
N LYS A 451 16.66 -4.98 20.81
CA LYS A 451 16.12 -5.06 19.45
C LYS A 451 17.19 -5.44 18.41
N PHE A 452 18.40 -4.91 18.53
CA PHE A 452 19.51 -5.32 17.68
C PHE A 452 19.79 -6.82 17.79
N PHE A 453 19.84 -7.38 19.00
CA PHE A 453 20.04 -8.82 19.21
C PHE A 453 18.89 -9.68 18.64
N GLU A 454 17.65 -9.21 18.74
CA GLU A 454 16.50 -9.84 18.10
C GLU A 454 16.65 -9.87 16.57
N LEU A 455 17.02 -8.74 15.96
CA LEU A 455 17.14 -8.62 14.50
C LEU A 455 18.29 -9.43 13.91
N ILE A 456 19.40 -9.60 14.63
CA ILE A 456 20.54 -10.38 14.13
C ILE A 456 20.38 -11.89 14.34
N GLN A 457 19.35 -12.34 15.07
CA GLN A 457 18.96 -13.74 15.26
C GLN A 457 20.14 -14.67 15.65
N GLY A 458 20.96 -14.25 16.61
CA GLY A 458 22.09 -15.06 17.10
C GLY A 458 23.37 -14.99 16.26
N THR A 459 23.45 -14.10 15.27
CA THR A 459 24.74 -13.80 14.60
C THR A 459 25.75 -13.25 15.60
N GLU A 460 27.00 -13.69 15.51
CA GLU A 460 28.08 -13.24 16.40
C GLU A 460 28.27 -11.72 16.31
N ILE A 461 28.21 -11.05 17.46
CA ILE A 461 28.36 -9.58 17.55
C ILE A 461 29.75 -9.11 17.09
N ASP A 462 30.77 -9.96 17.19
CA ASP A 462 32.15 -9.65 16.81
C ASP A 462 32.27 -9.29 15.33
N ILE A 463 31.38 -9.83 14.49
CA ILE A 463 31.29 -9.52 13.07
C ILE A 463 31.13 -8.01 12.86
N PHE A 464 30.41 -7.31 13.73
CA PHE A 464 30.12 -5.88 13.58
C PHE A 464 31.30 -4.98 14.01
N SER A 465 32.24 -5.52 14.77
CA SER A 465 33.40 -4.81 15.30
C SER A 465 34.61 -4.75 14.37
N TYR A 466 34.59 -5.53 13.27
CA TYR A 466 35.69 -5.56 12.31
C TYR A 466 35.93 -4.21 11.63
N LYS A 467 37.18 -3.75 11.69
CA LYS A 467 37.66 -2.57 10.96
C LYS A 467 38.06 -2.95 9.53
N PRO A 468 37.88 -2.02 8.56
CA PRO A 468 38.33 -2.27 7.19
C PRO A 468 39.85 -2.44 7.11
N THR A 469 40.32 -3.28 6.20
CA THR A 469 41.76 -3.36 5.90
C THR A 469 42.19 -2.14 5.09
N LEU A 470 43.20 -1.39 5.54
CA LEU A 470 43.71 -0.26 4.76
C LEU A 470 44.33 -0.72 3.44
N LEU A 471 43.98 -0.04 2.35
CA LEU A 471 44.59 -0.25 1.04
C LEU A 471 45.90 0.53 0.97
N THR A 472 47.00 -0.20 0.87
CA THR A 472 48.38 0.28 0.79
C THR A 472 49.12 -0.53 -0.27
N SER A 473 50.32 -0.14 -0.66
CA SER A 473 51.13 -0.90 -1.63
C SER A 473 51.33 -2.37 -1.23
N LYS A 474 51.34 -2.68 0.08
CA LYS A 474 51.46 -4.05 0.62
C LYS A 474 50.16 -4.87 0.52
N THR A 475 49.01 -4.21 0.55
CA THR A 475 47.69 -4.86 0.54
C THR A 475 46.98 -4.78 -0.80
N LEU A 476 47.56 -4.09 -1.79
CA LEU A 476 47.00 -3.91 -3.13
C LEU A 476 46.69 -5.24 -3.82
N GLU A 477 47.52 -6.27 -3.64
CA GLU A 477 47.28 -7.62 -4.17
C GLU A 477 45.97 -8.26 -3.67
N LYS A 478 45.41 -7.81 -2.55
CA LYS A 478 44.14 -8.34 -2.01
C LYS A 478 42.92 -7.97 -2.85
N ILE A 479 43.00 -7.02 -3.79
CA ILE A 479 41.86 -6.66 -4.65
C ILE A 479 41.78 -7.54 -5.92
N ARG A 480 42.59 -8.60 -6.00
CA ARG A 480 42.48 -9.61 -7.05
C ARG A 480 41.53 -10.75 -6.64
N PRO A 481 40.69 -11.26 -7.56
CA PRO A 481 40.47 -10.74 -8.92
C PRO A 481 39.57 -9.49 -8.95
N VAL A 482 39.92 -8.51 -9.79
CA VAL A 482 39.27 -7.17 -9.79
C VAL A 482 37.76 -7.24 -9.97
N LEU A 483 37.30 -8.14 -10.85
CA LEU A 483 35.89 -8.28 -11.22
C LEU A 483 34.97 -8.70 -10.05
N ASP A 484 35.55 -9.29 -8.99
CA ASP A 484 34.83 -9.70 -7.78
C ASP A 484 34.40 -8.51 -6.92
N TYR A 485 34.97 -7.32 -7.16
CA TYR A 485 34.86 -6.18 -6.25
C TYR A 485 33.95 -5.08 -6.77
N ARG A 486 33.35 -4.37 -5.81
CA ARG A 486 32.63 -3.11 -6.01
C ARG A 486 33.27 -2.03 -5.14
N CYS A 487 33.06 -0.78 -5.50
CA CYS A 487 33.57 0.34 -4.73
C CYS A 487 32.56 1.47 -4.55
N MET A 488 32.73 2.20 -3.44
CA MET A 488 31.87 3.30 -3.01
C MET A 488 32.72 4.41 -2.39
N VAL A 489 32.44 5.67 -2.76
CA VAL A 489 33.11 6.83 -2.17
C VAL A 489 32.60 7.06 -0.75
N SER A 490 33.50 7.11 0.23
CA SER A 490 33.19 7.40 1.63
C SER A 490 33.22 8.90 1.90
N GLY A 491 32.32 9.38 2.74
CA GLY A 491 32.25 10.79 3.17
C GLY A 491 32.32 10.99 4.68
N SER A 492 32.34 9.90 5.46
CA SER A 492 32.41 9.91 6.92
C SER A 492 32.73 8.49 7.42
N GLU A 493 32.97 8.34 8.71
CA GLU A 493 33.06 7.03 9.34
C GLU A 493 31.74 6.25 9.21
N GLN A 494 31.87 4.94 8.99
CA GLN A 494 30.76 4.00 8.92
C GLN A 494 30.19 3.72 10.31
N LYS A 495 28.86 3.69 10.41
CA LYS A 495 28.09 3.32 11.60
C LYS A 495 27.03 2.27 11.26
N PHE A 496 26.51 1.61 12.28
CA PHE A 496 25.26 0.86 12.18
C PHE A 496 24.11 1.75 12.63
N LEU A 497 22.97 1.64 11.94
CA LEU A 497 21.76 2.38 12.24
C LEU A 497 20.60 1.43 12.43
N ILE A 498 19.85 1.61 13.52
CA ILE A 498 18.63 0.88 13.81
C ILE A 498 17.42 1.82 13.86
N GLY A 499 16.34 1.45 13.18
CA GLY A 499 15.05 2.13 13.20
C GLY A 499 14.04 1.36 14.04
N LEU A 500 13.48 2.01 15.05
CA LEU A 500 12.43 1.46 15.93
C LEU A 500 11.03 2.02 15.60
N GLY A 501 10.90 2.69 14.45
CA GLY A 501 9.68 3.37 14.02
C GLY A 501 9.77 4.88 14.24
N LYS A 502 9.13 5.63 13.34
CA LYS A 502 9.04 7.10 13.34
C LYS A 502 10.45 7.70 13.48
N SER A 503 10.61 8.65 14.40
CA SER A 503 11.88 9.33 14.71
C SER A 503 12.78 8.57 15.70
N GLN A 504 12.42 7.34 16.11
CA GLN A 504 13.25 6.54 17.02
C GLN A 504 14.35 5.83 16.24
N ILE A 505 15.40 6.59 15.93
CA ILE A 505 16.54 6.14 15.14
C ILE A 505 17.79 6.25 15.99
N TYR A 506 18.58 5.19 16.02
CA TYR A 506 19.79 5.10 16.83
C TYR A 506 20.96 4.63 15.99
N THR A 507 22.16 5.08 16.36
CA THR A 507 23.42 4.70 15.72
C THR A 507 24.38 4.06 16.70
N TRP A 508 25.26 3.21 16.18
CA TRP A 508 26.28 2.50 16.94
C TRP A 508 27.54 2.31 16.09
N ASP A 509 28.71 2.51 16.69
CA ASP A 509 30.00 2.50 15.99
C ASP A 509 30.63 1.10 15.85
N GLY A 510 29.90 0.05 16.27
CA GLY A 510 30.31 -1.34 16.09
C GLY A 510 31.18 -1.93 17.22
N ARG A 511 31.58 -1.12 18.23
CA ARG A 511 32.35 -1.65 19.37
C ARG A 511 31.42 -2.11 20.48
N GLN A 512 31.68 -3.29 21.05
CA GLN A 512 30.82 -3.86 22.09
C GLN A 512 30.68 -2.97 23.34
N SER A 513 31.69 -2.15 23.65
CA SER A 513 31.67 -1.17 24.74
C SER A 513 30.73 0.00 24.50
N ASP A 514 30.40 0.27 23.23
CA ASP A 514 29.72 1.50 22.85
C ASP A 514 28.21 1.35 23.05
N ARG A 515 27.57 2.45 23.42
CA ARG A 515 26.12 2.52 23.58
C ARG A 515 25.47 2.94 22.27
N TRP A 516 24.23 2.50 22.04
CA TRP A 516 23.39 3.06 20.99
C TRP A 516 23.07 4.52 21.31
N VAL A 517 23.35 5.42 20.36
CA VAL A 517 23.13 6.87 20.50
C VAL A 517 21.99 7.30 19.58
N LYS A 518 21.02 8.04 20.13
CA LYS A 518 19.90 8.55 19.34
C LYS A 518 20.41 9.54 18.28
N LEU A 519 19.96 9.36 17.04
CA LEU A 519 20.33 10.22 15.93
C LEU A 519 19.48 11.48 15.93
N ASP A 520 20.12 12.64 16.03
CA ASP A 520 19.46 13.95 16.00
C ASP A 520 19.33 14.47 14.56
N LEU A 521 18.47 13.81 13.77
CA LEU A 521 18.07 14.25 12.43
C LEU A 521 16.56 14.20 12.31
N LYS A 522 15.97 15.15 11.57
CA LYS A 522 14.55 15.17 11.27
C LYS A 522 14.24 14.17 10.17
N THR A 523 14.22 12.89 10.51
CA THR A 523 13.98 11.80 9.57
C THR A 523 13.19 10.69 10.24
N GLU A 524 12.57 9.84 9.43
CA GLU A 524 11.71 8.76 9.90
C GLU A 524 12.05 7.46 9.20
N LEU A 525 12.05 6.36 9.96
CA LEU A 525 12.29 5.03 9.44
C LEU A 525 11.31 4.02 10.03
N PRO A 526 10.80 3.08 9.21
CA PRO A 526 10.06 1.93 9.70
C PRO A 526 10.78 1.20 10.83
N ARG A 527 10.01 0.65 11.78
CA ARG A 527 10.51 -0.30 12.77
C ARG A 527 11.22 -1.48 12.11
N ASP A 528 12.02 -2.20 12.89
CA ASP A 528 12.69 -3.43 12.46
C ASP A 528 13.62 -3.20 11.25
N THR A 529 14.27 -2.04 11.23
CA THR A 529 15.20 -1.64 10.17
C THR A 529 16.63 -1.61 10.72
N LEU A 530 17.56 -2.31 10.06
CA LEU A 530 18.98 -2.35 10.42
C LEU A 530 19.85 -2.15 9.19
N LEU A 531 20.65 -1.07 9.22
CA LEU A 531 21.42 -0.57 8.07
C LEU A 531 22.89 -0.35 8.45
N SER A 532 23.79 -0.48 7.47
CA SER A 532 25.15 0.06 7.53
C SER A 532 25.19 1.40 6.80
N VAL A 533 25.59 2.47 7.48
CA VAL A 533 25.42 3.85 6.99
C VAL A 533 26.63 4.74 7.28
N GLU A 534 26.66 5.90 6.63
CA GLU A 534 27.44 7.08 7.00
C GLU A 534 26.50 8.26 7.25
N ILE A 535 26.84 9.13 8.20
CA ILE A 535 26.18 10.42 8.34
C ILE A 535 27.05 11.46 7.61
N VAL A 536 26.59 11.91 6.45
CA VAL A 536 27.37 12.76 5.55
C VAL A 536 26.81 14.17 5.55
N HIS A 537 27.70 15.16 5.49
CA HIS A 537 27.31 16.54 5.27
C HIS A 537 27.32 16.87 3.77
N GLU A 538 26.13 16.91 3.18
CA GLU A 538 25.91 17.38 1.81
C GLU A 538 25.98 18.91 1.76
N LEU A 539 26.64 19.41 0.73
CA LEU A 539 26.85 20.83 0.45
C LEU A 539 26.21 21.17 -0.90
N LYS A 540 25.54 22.32 -0.96
CA LYS A 540 24.96 22.88 -2.19
C LYS A 540 25.44 24.31 -2.39
N GLY A 541 25.95 24.60 -3.58
CA GLY A 541 26.63 25.87 -3.90
C GLY A 541 28.02 25.98 -3.26
N GLU A 542 28.66 27.14 -3.43
CA GLU A 542 30.03 27.40 -2.97
C GLU A 542 30.15 28.74 -2.22
N GLY A 543 31.23 28.89 -1.46
CA GLY A 543 31.55 30.13 -0.75
C GLY A 543 30.53 30.51 0.33
N LYS A 544 30.20 31.81 0.44
CA LYS A 544 29.36 32.34 1.56
C LYS A 544 27.90 31.89 1.48
N ALA A 545 27.36 31.62 0.28
CA ALA A 545 25.98 31.21 0.06
C ALA A 545 25.76 29.68 0.15
N GLN A 546 26.82 28.92 0.44
CA GLN A 546 26.77 27.47 0.54
C GLN A 546 25.81 27.00 1.64
N ARG A 547 24.90 26.08 1.27
CA ARG A 547 23.99 25.42 2.21
C ARG A 547 24.56 24.06 2.60
N LYS A 548 24.43 23.70 3.87
CA LYS A 548 24.89 22.44 4.45
C LYS A 548 23.69 21.66 5.01
N ILE A 549 23.54 20.40 4.64
CA ILE A 549 22.47 19.50 5.09
C ILE A 549 23.11 18.18 5.50
N SER A 550 22.77 17.65 6.67
CA SER A 550 23.15 16.30 7.07
C SER A 550 22.23 15.26 6.43
N ALA A 551 22.81 14.19 5.90
CA ALA A 551 22.12 13.12 5.20
C ALA A 551 22.58 11.75 5.69
N ILE A 552 21.67 10.76 5.69
CA ILE A 552 22.02 9.36 5.94
C ILE A 552 22.37 8.73 4.61
N HIS A 553 23.59 8.23 4.46
CA HIS A 553 24.04 7.51 3.27
C HIS A 553 24.18 6.03 3.60
N ILE A 554 23.33 5.19 3.01
CA ILE A 554 23.35 3.73 3.16
C ILE A 554 24.51 3.15 2.36
N LEU A 555 25.35 2.36 3.03
CA LEU A 555 26.44 1.58 2.45
C LEU A 555 26.03 0.13 2.16
N ASP A 556 25.24 -0.47 3.05
CA ASP A 556 24.68 -1.81 2.91
C ASP A 556 23.43 -1.97 3.80
N VAL A 557 22.63 -2.99 3.58
CA VAL A 557 21.38 -3.25 4.31
C VAL A 557 21.36 -4.66 4.88
N LEU A 558 20.86 -4.79 6.11
CA LEU A 558 20.80 -6.06 6.83
C LEU A 558 19.34 -6.51 6.99
N VAL A 559 18.50 -5.63 7.55
CA VAL A 559 17.09 -5.91 7.78
C VAL A 559 16.25 -4.70 7.35
N LEU A 560 15.19 -4.94 6.57
CA LEU A 560 14.27 -3.91 6.07
C LEU A 560 12.85 -4.23 6.54
N ASN A 561 12.35 -3.45 7.50
CA ASN A 561 11.02 -3.62 8.10
C ASN A 561 10.70 -5.08 8.47
N GLY A 562 11.65 -5.71 9.17
CA GLY A 562 11.59 -7.10 9.65
C GLY A 562 11.97 -8.16 8.62
N SER A 563 12.32 -7.77 7.39
CA SER A 563 12.78 -8.68 6.33
C SER A 563 14.30 -8.77 6.34
N ASP A 564 14.87 -9.93 6.71
CA ASP A 564 16.32 -10.16 6.66
C ASP A 564 16.78 -10.37 5.22
N VAL A 565 17.76 -9.56 4.79
CA VAL A 565 18.30 -9.57 3.42
C VAL A 565 19.81 -9.86 3.40
N ARG A 566 20.42 -10.21 4.55
CA ARG A 566 21.88 -10.39 4.69
C ARG A 566 22.47 -11.43 3.75
N GLU A 567 21.71 -12.47 3.44
CA GLU A 567 22.15 -13.57 2.56
C GLU A 567 21.98 -13.28 1.07
N GLN A 568 21.34 -12.16 0.69
CA GLN A 568 21.21 -11.77 -0.72
C GLN A 568 22.55 -11.26 -1.25
N HIS A 569 22.75 -11.34 -2.57
CA HIS A 569 23.94 -10.78 -3.21
C HIS A 569 24.07 -9.28 -2.95
N PHE A 570 25.30 -8.76 -2.77
CA PHE A 570 25.56 -7.35 -2.47
C PHE A 570 24.78 -6.38 -3.38
N ASN A 571 24.90 -6.50 -4.72
CA ASN A 571 24.14 -5.65 -5.65
C ASN A 571 22.61 -5.73 -5.45
N GLN A 572 22.08 -6.89 -5.06
CA GLN A 572 20.65 -7.05 -4.77
C GLN A 572 20.27 -6.36 -3.46
N ARG A 573 21.10 -6.44 -2.41
CA ARG A 573 20.91 -5.66 -1.18
C ARG A 573 20.88 -4.16 -1.47
N ILE A 574 21.76 -3.67 -2.34
CA ILE A 574 21.76 -2.26 -2.78
C ILE A 574 20.49 -1.88 -3.55
N GLN A 575 20.01 -2.72 -4.48
CA GLN A 575 18.74 -2.49 -5.18
C GLN A 575 17.54 -2.48 -4.21
N LEU A 576 17.54 -3.37 -3.23
CA LEU A 576 16.53 -3.40 -2.16
C LEU A 576 16.61 -2.15 -1.28
N ALA A 577 17.82 -1.64 -1.01
CA ALA A 577 18.01 -0.37 -0.32
C ALA A 577 17.41 0.80 -1.13
N GLU A 578 17.63 0.84 -2.44
CA GLU A 578 17.07 1.89 -3.32
C GLU A 578 15.54 1.83 -3.31
N LYS A 579 14.97 0.62 -3.43
CA LYS A 579 13.53 0.37 -3.32
C LYS A 579 12.98 0.85 -1.98
N PHE A 580 13.65 0.51 -0.87
CA PHE A 580 13.26 0.91 0.47
C PHE A 580 13.31 2.43 0.66
N VAL A 581 14.40 3.08 0.21
CA VAL A 581 14.53 4.55 0.25
C VAL A 581 13.41 5.22 -0.54
N LYS A 582 13.05 4.71 -1.72
CA LYS A 582 11.92 5.23 -2.52
C LYS A 582 10.57 5.05 -1.78
N ALA A 583 10.42 4.02 -0.95
CA ALA A 583 9.21 3.79 -0.16
C ALA A 583 9.09 4.73 1.05
N VAL A 584 10.21 5.05 1.72
CA VAL A 584 10.21 5.91 2.92
C VAL A 584 10.42 7.40 2.61
N SER A 585 10.89 7.74 1.41
CA SER A 585 11.13 9.13 1.03
C SER A 585 9.84 9.95 1.08
N LYS A 586 9.94 11.19 1.58
CA LYS A 586 8.82 12.15 1.64
C LYS A 586 9.14 13.45 0.89
N PRO A 587 9.04 13.48 -0.44
CA PRO A 587 9.45 14.65 -1.24
C PRO A 587 8.63 15.92 -0.97
N SER A 588 7.41 15.79 -0.44
CA SER A 588 6.62 16.95 0.01
C SER A 588 7.15 17.62 1.29
N ARG A 589 8.14 17.02 1.96
CA ARG A 589 8.72 17.47 3.24
C ARG A 589 10.18 17.89 3.08
N PRO A 590 10.47 19.06 2.50
CA PRO A 590 11.85 19.55 2.29
C PRO A 590 12.59 19.86 3.60
N ASP A 591 11.87 19.93 4.72
CA ASP A 591 12.40 20.09 6.06
C ASP A 591 13.03 18.82 6.64
N MET A 592 12.78 17.65 6.04
CA MET A 592 13.34 16.38 6.50
C MET A 592 14.75 16.13 5.98
N ASN A 593 15.58 15.49 6.80
CA ASN A 593 16.92 15.06 6.41
C ASN A 593 16.83 13.86 5.44
N PRO A 594 17.55 13.91 4.30
CA PRO A 594 17.44 12.89 3.27
C PRO A 594 18.15 11.59 3.66
N ILE A 595 17.61 10.48 3.15
CA ILE A 595 18.23 9.16 3.17
C ILE A 595 18.59 8.81 1.73
N ARG A 596 19.83 8.40 1.50
CA ARG A 596 20.40 8.10 0.18
C ARG A 596 21.04 6.73 0.20
N VAL A 597 21.04 6.03 -0.93
CA VAL A 597 21.92 4.88 -1.13
C VAL A 597 23.21 5.36 -1.79
N LYS A 598 24.37 4.93 -1.28
CA LYS A 598 25.65 5.27 -1.91
C LYS A 598 25.71 4.70 -3.31
N GLU A 599 26.32 5.47 -4.20
CA GLU A 599 26.54 4.99 -5.55
C GLU A 599 27.64 3.93 -5.58
N VAL A 600 27.28 2.78 -6.13
CA VAL A 600 28.14 1.60 -6.22
C VAL A 600 28.71 1.51 -7.62
N TYR A 601 30.04 1.46 -7.71
CA TYR A 601 30.77 1.26 -8.94
C TYR A 601 31.32 -0.16 -9.00
N ARG A 602 31.47 -0.68 -10.22
CA ARG A 602 32.34 -1.83 -10.44
C ARG A 602 33.79 -1.40 -10.28
N LEU A 603 34.63 -2.23 -9.67
CA LEU A 603 36.01 -1.84 -9.40
C LEU A 603 36.78 -1.55 -10.69
N GLU A 604 36.53 -2.31 -11.75
CA GLU A 604 37.12 -2.08 -13.08
C GLU A 604 36.62 -0.80 -13.77
N GLU A 605 35.57 -0.17 -13.27
CA GLU A 605 35.02 1.11 -13.77
C GLU A 605 35.31 2.27 -12.79
N MET A 606 36.25 2.09 -11.85
CA MET A 606 36.60 3.07 -10.81
C MET A 606 37.01 4.44 -11.38
N GLU A 607 37.53 4.49 -12.60
CA GLU A 607 37.85 5.73 -13.31
C GLU A 607 36.69 6.75 -13.35
N LYS A 608 35.45 6.26 -13.40
CA LYS A 608 34.23 7.08 -13.40
C LYS A 608 34.05 7.90 -12.11
N ILE A 609 34.63 7.47 -11.01
CA ILE A 609 34.58 8.18 -9.72
C ILE A 609 35.39 9.48 -9.81
N PHE A 610 36.60 9.41 -10.37
CA PHE A 610 37.51 10.54 -10.40
C PHE A 610 37.05 11.67 -11.33
N VAL A 611 36.23 11.37 -12.34
CA VAL A 611 35.60 12.37 -13.22
C VAL A 611 34.65 13.30 -12.43
N ARG A 612 34.19 12.87 -11.26
CA ARG A 612 33.24 13.61 -10.40
C ARG A 612 33.89 14.30 -9.21
N LEU A 613 35.22 14.21 -9.13
CA LEU A 613 36.00 14.90 -8.12
C LEU A 613 36.36 16.28 -8.62
N GLU A 614 36.02 17.30 -7.84
CA GLU A 614 36.25 18.70 -8.15
C GLU A 614 36.83 19.40 -6.93
N MET A 615 37.68 20.41 -7.15
CA MET A 615 38.18 21.27 -6.08
C MET A 615 37.19 22.42 -5.87
N LYS A 616 36.49 22.45 -4.73
CA LYS A 616 35.45 23.45 -4.42
C LYS A 616 35.78 24.28 -3.18
N ILE A 617 35.34 25.52 -3.15
CA ILE A 617 35.52 26.40 -1.98
C ILE A 617 34.41 26.13 -0.96
N ILE A 618 34.78 25.56 0.17
CA ILE A 618 33.86 25.21 1.25
C ILE A 618 33.82 26.31 2.30
N LYS A 619 32.64 26.58 2.87
CA LYS A 619 32.48 27.55 3.96
C LYS A 619 33.36 27.17 5.17
N GLY A 620 34.20 28.10 5.63
CA GLY A 620 35.12 27.89 6.76
C GLY A 620 36.49 27.32 6.36
N SER A 621 36.78 27.13 5.08
CA SER A 621 38.09 26.65 4.58
C SER A 621 39.15 27.75 4.38
N SER A 622 38.90 28.98 4.87
CA SER A 622 39.76 30.16 4.64
C SER A 622 40.11 30.42 3.16
N GLY A 623 39.24 30.00 2.24
CA GLY A 623 39.43 30.18 0.79
C GLY A 623 40.23 29.06 0.11
N THR A 624 40.74 28.07 0.86
CA THR A 624 41.45 26.93 0.29
C THR A 624 40.46 25.92 -0.31
N PRO A 625 40.53 25.63 -1.62
CA PRO A 625 39.68 24.62 -2.24
C PRO A 625 39.90 23.24 -1.60
N LYS A 626 38.81 22.51 -1.35
CA LYS A 626 38.85 21.13 -0.87
C LYS A 626 38.31 20.19 -1.94
N LEU A 627 38.88 18.99 -1.97
CA LEU A 627 38.38 17.90 -2.80
C LEU A 627 36.92 17.64 -2.43
N SER A 628 36.05 17.59 -3.44
CA SER A 628 34.63 17.40 -3.30
C SER A 628 34.15 16.38 -4.32
N TYR A 629 33.29 15.46 -3.89
CA TYR A 629 32.65 14.49 -4.77
C TYR A 629 31.20 14.91 -5.02
N THR A 630 30.86 15.17 -6.28
CA THR A 630 29.52 15.61 -6.69
C THR A 630 28.63 14.39 -6.92
N GLY A 631 27.49 14.33 -6.21
CA GLY A 631 26.47 13.30 -6.30
C GLY A 631 25.64 13.38 -7.59
N ARG A 632 24.55 12.60 -7.68
CA ARG A 632 23.68 12.57 -8.89
C ARG A 632 22.87 13.87 -9.03
N ASP A 633 22.70 14.59 -7.93
CA ASP A 633 22.11 15.92 -7.90
C ASP A 633 23.21 16.99 -7.82
N ASP A 634 22.81 18.25 -7.67
CA ASP A 634 23.71 19.40 -7.57
C ASP A 634 24.40 19.52 -6.19
N ARG A 635 24.36 18.46 -5.39
CA ARG A 635 24.97 18.39 -4.06
C ARG A 635 26.30 17.63 -4.11
N HIS A 636 27.23 18.04 -3.26
CA HIS A 636 28.53 17.41 -3.11
C HIS A 636 28.88 17.21 -1.65
N PHE A 637 29.84 16.35 -1.36
CA PHE A 637 30.41 16.21 -0.01
C PHE A 637 31.93 16.06 -0.11
N VAL A 638 32.63 16.28 1.00
CA VAL A 638 34.08 16.07 1.08
C VAL A 638 34.33 14.58 1.27
N PRO A 639 34.95 13.89 0.30
CA PRO A 639 35.23 12.48 0.45
C PRO A 639 36.39 12.24 1.42
N THR A 640 36.32 11.16 2.19
CA THR A 640 37.37 10.70 3.11
C THR A 640 38.19 9.54 2.53
N GLY A 641 37.69 8.90 1.48
CA GLY A 641 38.30 7.72 0.89
C GLY A 641 37.31 6.89 0.08
N LEU A 642 37.65 5.63 -0.12
CA LEU A 642 36.88 4.71 -0.95
C LEU A 642 36.84 3.31 -0.31
N TYR A 643 35.64 2.78 -0.11
CA TYR A 643 35.43 1.39 0.30
C TYR A 643 35.49 0.47 -0.91
N ILE A 644 36.22 -0.64 -0.79
CA ILE A 644 36.29 -1.71 -1.78
C ILE A 644 35.74 -2.98 -1.13
N VAL A 645 34.64 -3.51 -1.68
CA VAL A 645 33.87 -4.60 -1.12
C VAL A 645 33.88 -5.79 -2.06
N ARG A 646 34.26 -6.96 -1.55
CA ARG A 646 34.19 -8.21 -2.31
C ARG A 646 32.76 -8.71 -2.36
N THR A 647 32.28 -9.05 -3.55
CA THR A 647 30.88 -9.46 -3.79
C THR A 647 30.73 -10.94 -4.17
N VAL A 648 31.85 -11.63 -4.39
CA VAL A 648 31.91 -13.04 -4.76
C VAL A 648 32.57 -13.83 -3.64
N ASN A 649 31.91 -14.92 -3.21
CA ASN A 649 32.39 -15.78 -2.14
C ASN A 649 33.38 -16.83 -2.65
N GLU A 650 34.36 -17.19 -1.82
CA GLU A 650 35.27 -18.30 -2.12
C GLU A 650 34.52 -19.64 -2.12
N PRO A 651 34.88 -20.60 -2.99
CA PRO A 651 36.03 -20.64 -3.90
C PRO A 651 35.78 -20.04 -5.29
N TRP A 652 34.68 -19.31 -5.48
CA TRP A 652 34.32 -18.71 -6.76
C TRP A 652 35.09 -17.42 -7.02
N THR A 653 35.24 -17.11 -8.30
CA THR A 653 35.73 -15.82 -8.77
C THR A 653 35.20 -15.51 -10.15
N MET A 654 35.17 -14.24 -10.52
CA MET A 654 34.75 -13.76 -11.82
C MET A 654 35.94 -13.60 -12.77
N GLY A 655 35.74 -14.04 -14.00
CA GLY A 655 36.65 -13.79 -15.13
C GLY A 655 35.92 -13.16 -16.31
N PHE A 656 36.67 -12.71 -17.31
CA PHE A 656 36.12 -12.24 -18.58
C PHE A 656 36.47 -13.19 -19.72
N SER A 657 35.46 -13.67 -20.46
CA SER A 657 35.69 -14.54 -21.61
C SER A 657 35.92 -13.68 -22.86
N LYS A 658 37.11 -13.76 -23.46
CA LYS A 658 37.42 -13.07 -24.72
C LYS A 658 36.62 -13.62 -25.89
N SER A 659 36.38 -14.93 -25.93
CA SER A 659 35.63 -15.61 -27.00
C SER A 659 34.14 -15.23 -27.00
N PHE A 660 33.52 -15.20 -25.82
CA PHE A 660 32.09 -14.87 -25.68
C PHE A 660 31.82 -13.40 -25.37
N LYS A 661 32.88 -12.59 -25.15
CA LYS A 661 32.82 -11.18 -24.75
C LYS A 661 31.90 -10.92 -23.54
N ARG A 662 31.85 -11.85 -22.59
CA ARG A 662 31.00 -11.80 -21.40
C ARG A 662 31.74 -12.32 -20.17
N LYS A 663 31.37 -11.78 -18.99
CA LYS A 663 31.85 -12.25 -17.69
C LYS A 663 31.28 -13.61 -17.31
N PHE A 664 32.07 -14.43 -16.63
CA PHE A 664 31.68 -15.75 -16.15
C PHE A 664 32.18 -15.96 -14.72
N PHE A 665 31.56 -16.90 -14.01
CA PHE A 665 31.99 -17.38 -12.71
C PHE A 665 32.81 -18.65 -12.88
N TYR A 666 33.92 -18.74 -12.15
CA TYR A 666 34.83 -19.88 -12.15
C TYR A 666 35.06 -20.37 -10.72
N ASN A 667 34.86 -21.66 -10.51
CA ASN A 667 35.11 -22.29 -9.23
C ASN A 667 36.56 -22.80 -9.19
N LYS A 668 37.39 -22.22 -8.32
CA LYS A 668 38.82 -22.56 -8.24
C LYS A 668 39.09 -24.00 -7.78
N LYS A 669 38.16 -24.60 -7.02
CA LYS A 669 38.26 -25.96 -6.49
C LYS A 669 37.75 -27.01 -7.50
N THR A 670 36.54 -26.84 -8.03
CA THR A 670 35.92 -27.83 -8.94
C THR A 670 36.34 -27.65 -10.40
N LYS A 671 36.97 -26.52 -10.75
CA LYS A 671 37.37 -26.15 -12.13
C LYS A 671 36.20 -25.97 -13.09
N ILE A 672 34.98 -25.80 -12.58
CA ILE A 672 33.76 -25.55 -13.36
C ILE A 672 33.62 -24.04 -13.64
N SER A 673 33.13 -23.70 -14.83
CA SER A 673 32.76 -22.34 -15.21
C SER A 673 31.30 -22.24 -15.63
N THR A 674 30.66 -21.11 -15.36
CA THR A 674 29.28 -20.82 -15.76
C THR A 674 29.06 -19.32 -16.00
N PHE A 675 28.13 -18.97 -16.88
CA PHE A 675 27.75 -17.57 -17.15
C PHE A 675 26.60 -17.07 -16.26
N ASP A 676 25.91 -17.98 -15.60
CA ASP A 676 24.83 -17.69 -14.66
C ASP A 676 25.39 -17.59 -13.25
N LEU A 677 24.76 -16.79 -12.40
CA LEU A 677 25.20 -16.56 -11.01
C LEU A 677 24.99 -17.84 -10.17
N PRO A 678 26.06 -18.51 -9.71
CA PRO A 678 25.94 -19.63 -8.77
C PRO A 678 25.42 -19.15 -7.41
N ALA A 679 24.57 -19.93 -6.76
CA ALA A 679 24.03 -19.57 -5.45
C ALA A 679 25.13 -19.53 -4.36
N ASP A 680 26.11 -20.44 -4.42
CA ASP A 680 27.23 -20.54 -3.49
C ASP A 680 28.36 -19.54 -3.77
N SER A 681 28.32 -18.81 -4.90
CA SER A 681 29.23 -17.69 -5.17
C SER A 681 28.78 -16.39 -4.52
N ILE A 682 27.57 -16.34 -3.94
CA ILE A 682 27.01 -15.12 -3.34
C ILE A 682 27.79 -14.80 -2.06
N ALA A 683 28.39 -13.61 -1.98
CA ALA A 683 28.96 -13.13 -0.72
C ALA A 683 27.85 -12.50 0.16
N PRO A 684 27.50 -13.12 1.30
CA PRO A 684 26.55 -12.54 2.24
C PRO A 684 27.16 -11.31 2.94
N PHE A 685 26.33 -10.58 3.69
CA PHE A 685 26.71 -9.35 4.37
C PHE A 685 28.00 -9.51 5.20
N HIS A 686 28.09 -10.54 6.03
CA HIS A 686 29.23 -10.71 6.94
C HIS A 686 30.55 -10.90 6.19
N ILE A 687 30.55 -11.61 5.05
CA ILE A 687 31.73 -11.78 4.19
C ILE A 687 32.11 -10.46 3.52
N CYS A 688 31.13 -9.74 2.97
CA CYS A 688 31.33 -8.42 2.35
C CYS A 688 31.92 -7.45 3.39
N TYR A 689 31.36 -7.46 4.59
CA TYR A 689 31.74 -6.58 5.69
C TYR A 689 33.14 -6.89 6.20
N TYR A 690 33.43 -8.16 6.52
CA TYR A 690 34.73 -8.59 7.02
C TYR A 690 35.86 -8.34 6.01
N GLY A 691 35.63 -8.68 4.73
CA GLY A 691 36.65 -8.60 3.68
C GLY A 691 36.85 -7.22 3.07
N ARG A 692 36.20 -6.18 3.58
CA ARG A 692 36.25 -4.84 2.98
C ARG A 692 37.60 -4.16 3.17
N LEU A 693 38.03 -3.47 2.13
CA LEU A 693 39.20 -2.59 2.16
C LEU A 693 38.78 -1.13 2.16
N PHE A 694 39.60 -0.28 2.75
CA PHE A 694 39.41 1.17 2.73
C PHE A 694 40.67 1.85 2.20
N TRP A 695 40.52 2.58 1.10
CA TRP A 695 41.55 3.45 0.57
C TRP A 695 41.28 4.87 1.06
N GLU A 696 42.00 5.25 2.11
CA GLU A 696 41.89 6.57 2.73
C GLU A 696 42.42 7.66 1.79
N TRP A 697 41.73 8.80 1.70
CA TRP A 697 42.15 9.97 0.92
C TRP A 697 42.45 11.13 1.87
N GLY A 698 43.64 11.08 2.47
CA GLY A 698 44.17 12.14 3.33
C GLY A 698 45.27 12.96 2.64
N ASP A 699 45.97 13.77 3.44
CA ASP A 699 47.13 14.54 2.98
C ASP A 699 48.23 13.62 2.44
N GLY A 700 48.88 14.04 1.35
CA GLY A 700 49.93 13.26 0.67
C GLY A 700 49.42 12.22 -0.33
N ILE A 701 48.11 12.15 -0.61
CA ILE A 701 47.54 11.30 -1.66
C ILE A 701 47.03 12.18 -2.81
N ARG A 702 47.45 11.86 -4.03
CA ARG A 702 47.02 12.49 -5.27
C ARG A 702 45.95 11.63 -5.95
N VAL A 703 44.69 12.05 -5.81
CA VAL A 703 43.54 11.51 -6.54
C VAL A 703 42.95 12.49 -7.55
N HIS A 704 43.38 13.75 -7.49
CA HIS A 704 43.02 14.81 -8.43
C HIS A 704 44.27 15.61 -8.83
N ASP A 705 44.34 16.07 -10.08
CA ASP A 705 45.54 16.69 -10.65
C ASP A 705 46.00 17.95 -9.92
N SER A 706 45.06 18.67 -9.32
CA SER A 706 45.33 19.92 -8.57
C SER A 706 45.89 19.70 -7.14
N GLN A 707 46.05 18.47 -6.66
CA GLN A 707 46.64 18.20 -5.34
C GLN A 707 48.19 18.28 -5.36
N LYS A 708 48.78 18.83 -4.29
CA LYS A 708 50.23 18.99 -4.06
C LYS A 708 50.91 17.63 -3.66
N PRO A 709 52.26 17.53 -3.52
CA PRO A 709 53.01 16.34 -3.93
C PRO A 709 52.65 15.08 -3.13
N GLN A 710 52.60 13.98 -3.88
CA GLN A 710 52.37 12.61 -3.42
C GLN A 710 53.44 12.20 -2.41
N ASP A 711 53.00 11.62 -1.30
CA ASP A 711 53.84 10.83 -0.42
C ASP A 711 54.19 9.52 -1.14
N PRO A 712 55.48 9.22 -1.41
CA PRO A 712 55.90 8.01 -2.13
C PRO A 712 55.41 6.71 -1.49
N ASP A 713 55.14 6.71 -0.19
CA ASP A 713 54.69 5.53 0.54
C ASP A 713 53.17 5.30 0.46
N LYS A 714 52.43 6.23 -0.14
CA LYS A 714 50.97 6.14 -0.32
C LYS A 714 50.62 5.82 -1.77
N LEU A 715 49.50 5.13 -1.96
CA LEU A 715 48.98 4.81 -3.30
C LEU A 715 48.33 6.04 -3.93
N SER A 716 48.82 6.45 -5.10
CA SER A 716 48.17 7.44 -5.96
C SER A 716 47.00 6.84 -6.74
N LYS A 717 46.19 7.70 -7.36
CA LYS A 717 45.17 7.27 -8.32
C LYS A 717 45.77 6.46 -9.46
N GLU A 718 46.91 6.89 -10.00
CA GLU A 718 47.57 6.24 -11.12
C GLU A 718 48.06 4.83 -10.75
N ASP A 719 48.57 4.63 -9.53
CA ASP A 719 49.00 3.31 -9.04
C ASP A 719 47.84 2.31 -9.02
N VAL A 720 46.71 2.73 -8.44
CA VAL A 720 45.52 1.88 -8.30
C VAL A 720 44.88 1.59 -9.65
N LEU A 721 44.74 2.61 -10.52
CA LEU A 721 44.17 2.43 -11.86
C LEU A 721 45.04 1.54 -12.74
N SER A 722 46.36 1.73 -12.72
CA SER A 722 47.29 0.88 -13.47
C SER A 722 47.20 -0.58 -13.00
N PHE A 723 47.13 -0.81 -11.69
CA PHE A 723 46.91 -2.14 -11.14
C PHE A 723 45.58 -2.75 -11.61
N ILE A 724 44.48 -1.99 -11.57
CA ILE A 724 43.17 -2.45 -12.03
C ILE A 724 43.22 -2.83 -13.51
N GLN A 725 43.80 -1.99 -14.37
CA GLN A 725 43.90 -2.23 -15.82
C GLN A 725 44.71 -3.50 -16.14
N MET A 726 45.82 -3.73 -15.43
CA MET A 726 46.64 -4.93 -15.60
C MET A 726 45.91 -6.23 -15.21
N HIS A 727 44.93 -6.16 -14.30
CA HIS A 727 44.28 -7.34 -13.70
C HIS A 727 42.77 -7.45 -13.99
N SER A 728 42.25 -6.66 -14.94
CA SER A 728 40.86 -6.72 -15.39
C SER A 728 40.64 -7.55 -16.67
N ALA A 729 41.72 -8.02 -17.31
CA ALA A 729 41.74 -8.60 -18.66
C ALA A 729 41.64 -10.13 -18.73
#